data_AF-A0A1E5H5L9-F1
#
_entry.id   AF-A0A1E5H5L9-F1
#
_cell.length_a   1.000
_cell.length_b   1.000
_cell.length_c   1.000
_cell.angle_alpha   90.00
_cell.angle_beta   90.00
_cell.angle_gamma   90.00
#
_symmetry.space_group_name_H-M   'P 1'
#
loop_
_entity.id
_entity.type
_entity.pdbx_description
1 polymer ?
#
loop_
_entity_poly.entity_id
_entity_poly.type
_entity_poly.pdbx_seq_one_letter_code
_entity_poly.pdbx_strand_id
1 'polypeptide(L)'
;MSIPESINKQNIIEAIQFIDNYGYPNEKTAKDYVLEYNGKQYPVKFVISIGKQLSEGISIEPNTTVDTSWFKGGVRTNSFLEKLGFKIKKLSLSKEELANRKAAFLKWGSKKSGGKWTSVYPKANWLSGYCDEGSKYEKIKFIPIKNIALNIQGLTENERNAVWELPENLFSFNNLKEFQEAKEILNKIFSDHSSEVNREITSFNLLDRETDKRWRSWEYSNFKRTSWAKNYEQYLKECENGLENNIGESYNISGWNRILYGPPGTGKTYSINEVKENLINGQHSTSRTLLNYATLSWKEAIYLAFKRNNNNPMTIKQIEQSEVVKQYAKTKSSKTPYGTLSTTIIENATEKSTGTIYRKGTDLFERVDGLSEKKWILTEDGKIEADEVEDVVNTERLAEADFYFSLVTFHQSYGYEDFIEGIYAETEDGQIHYSVKDGVFKEFCNRAKEYPNKNFLFVIDEINRGNISKIFGELITLIEPCKRLGKEEGLSITLPYSGDIFGVPQNVFILGTMNTADRSIALMDTALRRRFEFIERMPDADIIRDEVGEIDGIEIADILQVMNDRIEFFYDREHTLGHAFFLNISTIKELQSVYENKIIPLLQEYFYEDYEKIQAVLNDINGIYIKRESKQSINLFDSKFANLISDYDTDRFVLKTNVSDEEFVQFIQSVVVGGE
;
A
#
# COMPACT_ATOMS: atom_id res chain seq x y z
N MET A 1 -4.46 -21.54 -7.89
CA MET A 1 -4.37 -23.02 -7.97
C MET A 1 -3.58 -23.58 -6.81
N SER A 2 -3.87 -24.83 -6.40
CA SER A 2 -3.04 -25.62 -5.48
C SER A 2 -1.74 -26.07 -6.16
N ILE A 3 -0.72 -26.37 -5.37
CA ILE A 3 0.53 -26.96 -5.88
C ILE A 3 0.22 -28.39 -6.35
N PRO A 4 0.58 -28.77 -7.59
CA PRO A 4 0.33 -30.13 -8.08
C PRO A 4 1.01 -31.18 -7.19
N GLU A 5 0.27 -32.23 -6.84
CA GLU A 5 0.82 -33.39 -6.08
C GLU A 5 1.88 -34.16 -6.89
N SER A 6 1.97 -33.92 -8.20
CA SER A 6 2.99 -34.50 -9.09
C SER A 6 4.41 -34.03 -8.79
N ILE A 7 4.59 -32.88 -8.13
CA ILE A 7 5.91 -32.33 -7.80
C ILE A 7 6.51 -33.13 -6.65
N ASN A 8 7.64 -33.77 -6.88
CA ASN A 8 8.34 -34.55 -5.86
C ASN A 8 9.70 -33.93 -5.49
N LYS A 9 10.36 -34.50 -4.49
CA LYS A 9 11.66 -34.02 -4.00
C LYS A 9 12.74 -33.97 -5.09
N GLN A 10 12.75 -34.94 -6.01
CA GLN A 10 13.72 -35.01 -7.09
C GLN A 10 13.54 -33.83 -8.07
N ASN A 11 12.29 -33.47 -8.40
CA ASN A 11 12.01 -32.28 -9.23
C ASN A 11 12.51 -30.99 -8.57
N ILE A 12 12.43 -30.87 -7.25
CA ILE A 12 12.93 -29.69 -6.54
C ILE A 12 14.47 -29.65 -6.53
N ILE A 13 15.14 -30.80 -6.39
CA ILE A 13 16.61 -30.87 -6.46
C ILE A 13 17.09 -30.50 -7.87
N GLU A 14 16.45 -31.04 -8.91
CA GLU A 14 16.76 -30.70 -10.30
C GLU A 14 16.48 -29.22 -10.59
N ALA A 15 15.42 -28.65 -10.01
CA ALA A 15 15.16 -27.22 -10.12
C ALA A 15 16.24 -26.36 -9.46
N ILE A 16 16.76 -26.79 -8.31
CA ILE A 16 17.88 -26.14 -7.63
C ILE A 16 19.16 -26.24 -8.47
N GLN A 17 19.45 -27.40 -9.05
CA GLN A 17 20.60 -27.60 -9.93
C GLN A 17 20.52 -26.73 -11.19
N PHE A 18 19.32 -26.60 -11.77
CA PHE A 18 19.08 -25.67 -12.87
C PHE A 18 19.41 -24.23 -12.47
N ILE A 19 18.92 -23.79 -11.30
CA ILE A 19 19.20 -22.45 -10.78
C ILE A 19 20.70 -22.26 -10.48
N ASP A 20 21.39 -23.27 -9.95
CA ASP A 20 22.83 -23.21 -9.69
C ASP A 20 23.64 -23.03 -10.98
N ASN A 21 23.21 -23.65 -12.08
CA ASN A 21 23.92 -23.60 -13.36
C ASN A 21 23.60 -22.35 -14.18
N TYR A 22 22.36 -21.85 -14.14
CA TYR A 22 21.87 -20.83 -15.06
C TYR A 22 21.28 -19.57 -14.39
N GLY A 23 21.17 -19.57 -13.07
CA GLY A 23 20.59 -18.46 -12.31
C GLY A 23 19.06 -18.37 -12.45
N TYR A 24 18.50 -17.22 -12.06
CA TYR A 24 17.09 -16.91 -12.20
C TYR A 24 16.87 -15.40 -12.50
N PRO A 25 15.77 -15.01 -13.18
CA PRO A 25 15.51 -13.60 -13.51
C PRO A 25 15.24 -12.71 -12.28
N ASN A 26 15.62 -11.43 -12.35
CA ASN A 26 15.45 -10.44 -11.27
C ASN A 26 14.01 -10.33 -10.74
N GLU A 27 13.02 -10.46 -11.62
CA GLU A 27 11.59 -10.39 -11.26
C GLU A 27 11.14 -11.57 -10.37
N LYS A 28 11.95 -12.62 -10.30
CA LYS A 28 11.67 -13.87 -9.59
C LYS A 28 12.43 -13.98 -8.26
N THR A 29 13.05 -12.90 -7.78
CA THR A 29 13.68 -12.84 -6.45
C THR A 29 12.69 -13.12 -5.32
N ALA A 30 13.17 -13.74 -4.25
CA ALA A 30 12.37 -13.99 -3.06
C ALA A 30 11.90 -12.69 -2.40
N LYS A 31 10.59 -12.61 -2.09
CA LYS A 31 10.00 -11.45 -1.39
C LYS A 31 10.00 -11.64 0.12
N ASP A 32 9.54 -12.80 0.58
CA ASP A 32 9.30 -13.05 2.01
C ASP A 32 10.07 -14.27 2.54
N TYR A 33 10.29 -15.28 1.69
CA TYR A 33 10.88 -16.58 2.06
C TYR A 33 11.87 -17.07 1.01
N VAL A 34 12.97 -17.65 1.48
CA VAL A 34 13.97 -18.35 0.67
C VAL A 34 14.03 -19.83 1.08
N LEU A 35 14.27 -20.70 0.12
CA LEU A 35 14.62 -22.09 0.35
C LEU A 35 16.13 -22.18 0.59
N GLU A 36 16.54 -22.82 1.67
CA GLU A 36 17.94 -23.05 2.02
C GLU A 36 18.32 -24.50 1.70
N TYR A 37 19.32 -24.67 0.83
CA TYR A 37 19.84 -25.98 0.44
C TYR A 37 21.36 -25.90 0.22
N ASN A 38 22.12 -26.80 0.86
CA ASN A 38 23.59 -26.81 0.83
C ASN A 38 24.27 -25.46 1.12
N GLY A 39 23.72 -24.67 2.05
CA GLY A 39 24.24 -23.35 2.43
C GLY A 39 23.86 -22.21 1.49
N LYS A 40 23.18 -22.49 0.37
CA LYS A 40 22.71 -21.50 -0.60
C LYS A 40 21.22 -21.22 -0.42
N GLN A 41 20.80 -20.00 -0.79
CA GLN A 41 19.42 -19.53 -0.72
C GLN A 41 18.79 -19.39 -2.11
N TYR A 42 17.55 -19.87 -2.26
CA TYR A 42 16.84 -19.94 -3.53
C TYR A 42 15.43 -19.34 -3.44
N PRO A 43 14.93 -18.65 -4.48
CA PRO A 43 13.58 -18.11 -4.49
C PRO A 43 12.51 -19.20 -4.57
N VAL A 44 11.75 -19.36 -3.48
CA VAL A 44 10.74 -20.42 -3.28
C VAL A 44 9.77 -20.54 -4.46
N LYS A 45 9.25 -19.41 -4.94
CA LYS A 45 8.25 -19.38 -6.01
C LYS A 45 8.81 -19.85 -7.35
N PHE A 46 10.05 -19.50 -7.65
CA PHE A 46 10.71 -19.87 -8.89
C PHE A 46 11.10 -21.36 -8.89
N VAL A 47 11.63 -21.85 -7.77
CA VAL A 47 11.97 -23.28 -7.57
C VAL A 47 10.77 -24.17 -7.85
N ILE A 48 9.58 -23.80 -7.37
CA ILE A 48 8.36 -24.60 -7.56
C ILE A 48 7.83 -24.52 -8.99
N SER A 49 7.93 -23.37 -9.66
CA SER A 49 7.54 -23.28 -11.07
C SER A 49 8.38 -24.18 -11.96
N ILE A 50 9.70 -24.26 -11.71
CA ILE A 50 10.60 -25.18 -12.41
C ILE A 50 10.27 -26.63 -12.03
N GLY A 51 10.09 -26.91 -10.73
CA GLY A 51 9.69 -28.23 -10.25
C GLY A 51 8.38 -28.74 -10.88
N LYS A 52 7.43 -27.85 -11.14
CA LYS A 52 6.18 -28.17 -11.87
C LYS A 52 6.47 -28.61 -13.30
N GLN A 53 7.24 -27.83 -14.06
CA GLN A 53 7.59 -28.16 -15.44
C GLN A 53 8.33 -29.50 -15.53
N LEU A 54 9.25 -29.77 -14.60
CA LEU A 54 9.93 -31.07 -14.50
C LEU A 54 8.96 -32.22 -14.17
N SER A 55 7.97 -31.98 -13.29
CA SER A 55 6.94 -32.99 -12.97
C SER A 55 6.02 -33.31 -14.16
N GLU A 56 5.89 -32.36 -15.10
CA GLU A 56 5.12 -32.50 -16.35
C GLU A 56 5.96 -33.12 -17.49
N GLY A 57 7.23 -33.48 -17.23
CA GLY A 57 8.15 -34.06 -18.21
C GLY A 57 8.74 -33.04 -19.20
N ILE A 58 8.65 -31.75 -18.90
CA ILE A 58 9.18 -30.67 -19.73
C ILE A 58 10.68 -30.52 -19.46
N SER A 59 11.51 -30.67 -20.48
CA SER A 59 12.95 -30.40 -20.41
C SER A 59 13.21 -28.90 -20.24
N ILE A 60 14.11 -28.54 -19.32
CA ILE A 60 14.40 -27.14 -18.98
C ILE A 60 15.80 -26.78 -19.47
N GLU A 61 15.86 -25.81 -20.39
CA GLU A 61 17.07 -25.26 -21.00
C GLU A 61 17.29 -23.80 -20.55
N PRO A 62 18.48 -23.20 -20.74
CA PRO A 62 18.82 -21.88 -20.18
C PRO A 62 17.89 -20.72 -20.59
N ASN A 63 17.17 -20.86 -21.71
CA ASN A 63 16.24 -19.86 -22.23
C ASN A 63 14.75 -20.27 -22.09
N THR A 64 14.46 -21.32 -21.32
CA THR A 64 13.07 -21.76 -21.12
C THR A 64 12.27 -20.72 -20.32
N THR A 65 11.14 -20.29 -20.87
CA THR A 65 10.22 -19.39 -20.17
C THR A 65 9.55 -20.14 -19.01
N VAL A 66 9.81 -19.69 -17.79
CA VAL A 66 9.22 -20.27 -16.57
C VAL A 66 8.01 -19.42 -16.16
N ASP A 67 6.80 -19.99 -16.31
CA ASP A 67 5.59 -19.33 -15.81
C ASP A 67 5.51 -19.45 -14.27
N THR A 68 5.44 -18.30 -13.60
CA THR A 68 5.26 -18.21 -12.14
C THR A 68 3.93 -17.58 -11.74
N SER A 69 3.05 -17.27 -12.71
CA SER A 69 1.77 -16.59 -12.48
C SER A 69 0.67 -17.55 -12.04
N TRP A 70 0.77 -18.83 -12.41
CA TRP A 70 -0.25 -19.87 -12.13
C TRP A 70 -0.54 -20.12 -10.64
N PHE A 71 0.33 -19.66 -9.72
CA PHE A 71 0.07 -19.70 -8.28
C PHE A 71 0.60 -18.47 -7.54
N LYS A 72 -0.11 -18.04 -6.49
CA LYS A 72 0.25 -16.83 -5.74
C LYS A 72 1.50 -17.03 -4.86
N GLY A 73 1.83 -18.26 -4.46
CA GLY A 73 2.91 -18.55 -3.50
C GLY A 73 2.53 -18.11 -2.08
N GLY A 74 3.18 -18.66 -1.04
CA GLY A 74 2.93 -18.27 0.37
C GLY A 74 3.11 -19.41 1.37
N VAL A 75 2.40 -19.36 2.51
CA VAL A 75 2.56 -20.33 3.62
C VAL A 75 2.33 -21.78 3.16
N ARG A 76 1.35 -22.03 2.29
CA ARG A 76 1.09 -23.36 1.71
C ARG A 76 2.26 -23.89 0.89
N THR A 77 2.98 -22.99 0.22
CA THR A 77 4.17 -23.28 -0.58
C THR A 77 5.36 -23.66 0.28
N ASN A 78 5.54 -22.96 1.39
CA ASN A 78 6.57 -23.27 2.38
C ASN A 78 6.31 -24.63 3.03
N SER A 79 5.09 -24.86 3.50
CA SER A 79 4.67 -26.14 4.11
C SER A 79 4.87 -27.33 3.16
N PHE A 80 4.58 -27.15 1.86
CA PHE A 80 4.84 -28.17 0.85
C PHE A 80 6.33 -28.54 0.72
N LEU A 81 7.21 -27.54 0.64
CA LEU A 81 8.66 -27.77 0.53
C LEU A 81 9.25 -28.34 1.83
N GLU A 82 8.74 -27.92 2.98
CA GLU A 82 9.12 -28.47 4.29
C GLU A 82 8.72 -29.95 4.41
N LYS A 83 7.53 -30.34 3.92
CA LYS A 83 7.11 -31.76 3.82
C LYS A 83 8.03 -32.59 2.93
N LEU A 84 8.62 -32.00 1.89
CA LEU A 84 9.64 -32.64 1.04
C LEU A 84 11.05 -32.65 1.68
N GLY A 85 11.21 -32.05 2.86
CA GLY A 85 12.45 -32.03 3.63
C GLY A 85 13.40 -30.89 3.30
N PHE A 86 12.91 -29.79 2.70
CA PHE A 86 13.69 -28.57 2.48
C PHE A 86 13.48 -27.57 3.61
N LYS A 87 14.53 -26.80 3.92
CA LYS A 87 14.49 -25.77 4.96
C LYS A 87 14.08 -24.43 4.35
N ILE A 88 13.07 -23.78 4.93
CA ILE A 88 12.64 -22.44 4.50
C ILE A 88 13.07 -21.42 5.54
N LYS A 89 13.64 -20.30 5.08
CA LYS A 89 14.06 -19.17 5.93
C LYS A 89 13.29 -17.92 5.53
N LYS A 90 12.72 -17.25 6.53
CA LYS A 90 12.13 -15.92 6.37
C LYS A 90 13.25 -14.87 6.26
N LEU A 91 13.13 -13.95 5.31
CA LEU A 91 14.11 -12.86 5.18
C LEU A 91 14.08 -11.95 6.42
N SER A 92 15.25 -11.55 6.92
CA SER A 92 15.44 -10.90 8.22
C SER A 92 15.10 -9.40 8.24
N LEU A 93 14.93 -8.76 7.07
CA LEU A 93 14.54 -7.36 6.95
C LEU A 93 13.27 -7.27 6.10
N SER A 94 12.25 -6.60 6.64
CA SER A 94 11.00 -6.37 5.91
C SER A 94 11.22 -5.38 4.76
N LYS A 95 10.33 -5.40 3.77
CA LYS A 95 10.31 -4.42 2.66
C LYS A 95 10.27 -2.97 3.18
N GLU A 96 9.57 -2.77 4.29
CA GLU A 96 9.43 -1.48 4.99
C GLU A 96 10.74 -1.04 5.64
N GLU A 97 11.47 -1.95 6.29
CA GLU A 97 12.75 -1.61 6.94
C GLU A 97 13.84 -1.27 5.92
N LEU A 98 13.86 -1.96 4.78
CA LEU A 98 14.73 -1.60 3.64
C LEU A 98 14.36 -0.24 3.04
N ALA A 99 13.06 0.08 2.97
CA ALA A 99 12.58 1.39 2.51
C ALA A 99 12.97 2.51 3.49
N ASN A 100 12.89 2.25 4.80
CA ASN A 100 13.25 3.20 5.85
C ASN A 100 14.75 3.49 5.87
N ARG A 101 15.61 2.46 5.79
CA ARG A 101 17.07 2.62 5.68
C ARG A 101 17.45 3.42 4.42
N LYS A 102 16.78 3.15 3.30
CA LYS A 102 16.95 3.93 2.05
C LYS A 102 16.58 5.39 2.25
N ALA A 103 15.43 5.67 2.87
CA ALA A 103 14.98 7.04 3.14
C ALA A 103 15.95 7.81 4.06
N ALA A 104 16.46 7.14 5.10
CA ALA A 104 17.44 7.72 6.02
C ALA A 104 18.75 8.12 5.31
N PHE A 105 19.29 7.24 4.47
CA PHE A 105 20.49 7.54 3.69
C PHE A 105 20.28 8.70 2.69
N LEU A 106 19.13 8.75 2.02
CA LEU A 106 18.79 9.83 1.09
C LEU A 106 18.69 11.18 1.82
N LYS A 107 18.10 11.19 3.02
CA LYS A 107 18.02 12.39 3.89
C LYS A 107 19.39 12.84 4.39
N TRP A 108 20.30 11.90 4.69
CA TRP A 108 21.69 12.22 5.04
C TRP A 108 22.43 12.87 3.86
N GLY A 109 22.26 12.34 2.65
CA GLY A 109 22.92 12.85 1.44
C GLY A 109 22.46 14.25 1.02
N SER A 110 21.17 14.55 1.17
CA SER A 110 20.62 15.87 0.80
C SER A 110 21.17 17.01 1.66
N LYS A 111 21.42 16.77 2.95
CA LYS A 111 21.97 17.78 3.89
C LYS A 111 23.40 18.22 3.58
N LYS A 112 24.25 17.34 3.03
CA LYS A 112 25.67 17.66 2.75
C LYS A 112 25.90 18.31 1.38
N SER A 113 24.89 18.29 0.50
CA SER A 113 25.05 18.64 -0.92
C SER A 113 24.71 20.11 -1.28
N GLY A 114 24.37 20.95 -0.30
CA GLY A 114 24.25 22.41 -0.51
C GLY A 114 23.32 22.83 -1.65
N GLY A 115 22.15 22.19 -1.79
CA GLY A 115 21.08 22.71 -2.65
C GLY A 115 21.32 22.65 -4.17
N LYS A 116 22.12 21.71 -4.69
CA LYS A 116 22.09 21.36 -6.12
C LYS A 116 21.53 19.96 -6.33
N TRP A 117 20.25 19.92 -6.70
CA TRP A 117 19.52 18.87 -7.42
C TRP A 117 20.15 17.47 -7.40
N THR A 118 19.72 16.63 -6.46
CA THR A 118 19.89 15.18 -6.53
C THR A 118 18.58 14.59 -7.05
N SER A 119 18.55 14.07 -8.27
CA SER A 119 17.37 13.35 -8.77
C SER A 119 17.15 12.10 -7.89
N VAL A 120 16.04 12.10 -7.18
CA VAL A 120 15.66 11.04 -6.25
C VAL A 120 14.81 10.03 -7.02
N TYR A 121 15.45 9.11 -7.75
CA TYR A 121 14.85 7.83 -8.11
C TYR A 121 15.96 6.77 -8.28
N PRO A 122 16.32 6.03 -7.21
CA PRO A 122 17.31 4.97 -7.31
C PRO A 122 16.60 3.61 -7.40
N LYS A 123 16.49 3.07 -8.62
CA LYS A 123 16.46 1.62 -8.88
C LYS A 123 17.73 1.19 -9.63
N ALA A 124 18.89 1.72 -9.21
CA ALA A 124 20.19 1.26 -9.66
C ALA A 124 21.04 0.91 -8.44
N ASN A 125 21.16 -0.38 -8.15
CA ASN A 125 22.20 -0.87 -7.26
C ASN A 125 23.56 -0.64 -7.97
N TRP A 126 24.24 0.44 -7.57
CA TRP A 126 25.68 0.75 -7.66
C TRP A 126 26.28 1.75 -8.68
N LEU A 127 25.60 2.31 -9.70
CA LEU A 127 26.16 3.43 -10.51
C LEU A 127 25.07 4.41 -11.03
N SER A 128 25.38 5.72 -11.11
CA SER A 128 24.44 6.81 -11.46
C SER A 128 24.94 7.73 -12.58
N GLY A 129 24.02 8.45 -13.25
CA GLY A 129 24.26 9.56 -14.19
C GLY A 129 22.97 10.12 -14.80
N TYR A 130 23.08 11.18 -15.61
CA TYR A 130 22.07 12.26 -15.74
C TYR A 130 21.67 12.54 -17.20
N CYS A 131 20.38 12.77 -17.51
CA CYS A 131 19.82 14.05 -18.04
C CYS A 131 18.34 13.96 -18.50
N ASP A 132 17.68 15.14 -18.42
CA ASP A 132 16.31 15.55 -18.70
C ASP A 132 15.70 15.09 -20.05
N GLU A 133 14.53 14.46 -19.96
CA GLU A 133 13.25 14.80 -20.64
C GLU A 133 12.27 13.62 -20.51
N GLY A 134 11.01 13.92 -20.21
CA GLY A 134 9.97 12.93 -19.92
C GLY A 134 9.66 11.97 -21.08
N SER A 135 9.06 10.82 -20.73
CA SER A 135 8.43 9.79 -21.59
C SER A 135 9.27 8.63 -22.18
N LYS A 136 10.56 8.45 -21.87
CA LYS A 136 11.40 7.39 -22.54
C LYS A 136 12.07 6.34 -21.64
N TYR A 137 11.62 6.13 -20.40
CA TYR A 137 12.31 5.26 -19.42
C TYR A 137 12.17 3.74 -19.65
N GLU A 138 11.27 3.28 -20.51
CA GLU A 138 11.06 1.83 -20.71
C GLU A 138 12.23 1.08 -21.35
N LYS A 139 13.28 1.78 -21.82
CA LYS A 139 14.30 1.20 -22.70
C LYS A 139 15.67 0.92 -22.05
N ILE A 140 15.89 1.22 -20.77
CA ILE A 140 17.15 0.87 -20.06
C ILE A 140 16.86 -0.21 -19.00
N LYS A 141 17.38 -1.42 -19.19
CA LYS A 141 17.28 -2.50 -18.20
C LYS A 141 18.29 -2.28 -17.07
N PHE A 142 17.81 -2.03 -15.85
CA PHE A 142 18.64 -1.88 -14.65
C PHE A 142 18.88 -3.23 -13.96
N ILE A 143 20.13 -3.52 -13.57
CA ILE A 143 20.55 -4.83 -13.02
C ILE A 143 21.37 -4.65 -11.74
N PRO A 144 21.16 -5.47 -10.68
CA PRO A 144 22.00 -5.47 -9.50
C PRO A 144 23.48 -5.77 -9.81
N ILE A 145 24.41 -5.10 -9.12
CA ILE A 145 25.86 -5.33 -9.28
C ILE A 145 26.28 -6.78 -9.03
N LYS A 146 25.59 -7.46 -8.10
CA LYS A 146 25.74 -8.89 -7.86
C LYS A 146 25.47 -9.71 -9.11
N ASN A 147 24.46 -9.35 -9.89
CA ASN A 147 24.07 -10.09 -11.09
C ASN A 147 25.02 -9.79 -12.26
N ILE A 148 25.56 -8.56 -12.33
CA ILE A 148 26.68 -8.25 -13.22
C ILE A 148 27.89 -9.13 -12.90
N ALA A 149 28.21 -9.30 -11.61
CA ALA A 149 29.29 -10.18 -11.19
C ALA A 149 29.01 -11.66 -11.51
N LEU A 150 27.80 -12.17 -11.25
CA LEU A 150 27.44 -13.57 -11.50
C LEU A 150 27.45 -13.97 -12.98
N ASN A 151 27.24 -13.02 -13.89
CA ASN A 151 27.28 -13.23 -15.33
C ASN A 151 28.70 -13.39 -15.90
N ILE A 152 29.73 -13.09 -15.10
CA ILE A 152 31.13 -13.28 -15.50
C ILE A 152 31.39 -14.79 -15.64
N GLN A 153 31.83 -15.23 -16.82
CA GLN A 153 32.07 -16.65 -17.09
C GLN A 153 33.40 -17.11 -16.51
N GLY A 154 34.39 -16.22 -16.42
CA GLY A 154 35.72 -16.50 -15.88
C GLY A 154 35.81 -16.68 -14.36
N LEU A 155 34.72 -16.53 -13.59
CA LEU A 155 34.77 -16.66 -12.13
C LEU A 155 35.21 -18.06 -11.70
N THR A 156 36.19 -18.10 -10.80
CA THR A 156 36.49 -19.32 -10.05
C THR A 156 35.32 -19.70 -9.15
N GLU A 157 35.24 -20.99 -8.77
CA GLU A 157 34.17 -21.48 -7.89
C GLU A 157 34.12 -20.72 -6.55
N ASN A 158 35.28 -20.36 -6.01
CA ASN A 158 35.39 -19.57 -4.78
C ASN A 158 34.87 -18.13 -4.96
N GLU A 159 35.19 -17.47 -6.08
CA GLU A 159 34.69 -16.12 -6.37
C GLU A 159 33.18 -16.13 -6.61
N ARG A 160 32.68 -17.14 -7.33
CA ARG A 160 31.25 -17.31 -7.58
C ARG A 160 30.47 -17.50 -6.28
N ASN A 161 30.98 -18.32 -5.36
CA ASN A 161 30.39 -18.50 -4.04
C ASN A 161 30.44 -17.20 -3.20
N ALA A 162 31.56 -16.48 -3.21
CA ALA A 162 31.70 -15.21 -2.51
C ALA A 162 30.71 -14.14 -3.00
N VAL A 163 30.45 -14.07 -4.31
CA VAL A 163 29.42 -13.17 -4.89
C VAL A 163 28.02 -13.63 -4.52
N TRP A 164 27.78 -14.94 -4.49
CA TRP A 164 26.47 -15.51 -4.16
C TRP A 164 26.01 -15.16 -2.74
N GLU A 165 26.94 -15.13 -1.79
CA GLU A 165 26.71 -14.76 -0.39
C GLU A 165 26.39 -13.27 -0.19
N LEU A 166 26.66 -12.41 -1.19
CA LEU A 166 26.33 -11.00 -1.10
C LEU A 166 24.80 -10.77 -1.16
N PRO A 167 24.27 -9.81 -0.38
CA PRO A 167 22.86 -9.46 -0.45
C PRO A 167 22.52 -8.75 -1.77
N GLU A 168 21.25 -8.86 -2.18
CA GLU A 168 20.73 -8.21 -3.40
C GLU A 168 20.63 -6.68 -3.27
N ASN A 169 20.71 -6.13 -2.06
CA ASN A 169 20.46 -4.72 -1.78
C ASN A 169 21.52 -4.13 -0.84
N LEU A 170 22.01 -2.94 -1.19
CA LEU A 170 22.95 -2.14 -0.40
C LEU A 170 22.47 -1.88 1.04
N PHE A 171 21.16 -1.71 1.25
CA PHE A 171 20.60 -1.41 2.57
C PHE A 171 20.40 -2.64 3.47
N SER A 172 20.74 -3.83 2.96
CA SER A 172 20.64 -5.09 3.70
C SER A 172 21.81 -5.33 4.66
N PHE A 173 22.91 -4.58 4.54
CA PHE A 173 24.02 -4.67 5.48
C PHE A 173 23.65 -4.03 6.81
N ASN A 174 23.95 -4.72 7.91
CA ASN A 174 23.57 -4.28 9.25
C ASN A 174 24.61 -3.40 9.93
N ASN A 175 25.84 -3.40 9.42
CA ASN A 175 26.97 -2.64 9.96
C ASN A 175 27.97 -2.29 8.87
N LEU A 176 28.87 -1.37 9.18
CA LEU A 176 29.92 -0.91 8.27
C LEU A 176 30.85 -2.04 7.84
N LYS A 177 31.16 -2.96 8.76
CA LYS A 177 32.09 -4.07 8.52
C LYS A 177 31.60 -4.99 7.42
N GLU A 178 30.37 -5.47 7.49
CA GLU A 178 29.73 -6.30 6.45
C GLU A 178 29.73 -5.60 5.09
N PHE A 179 29.45 -4.29 5.07
CA PHE A 179 29.47 -3.49 3.85
C PHE A 179 30.88 -3.37 3.25
N GLN A 180 31.91 -3.17 4.08
CA GLN A 180 33.30 -3.08 3.64
C GLN A 180 33.82 -4.40 3.08
N GLU A 181 33.52 -5.53 3.74
CA GLU A 181 33.88 -6.87 3.27
C GLU A 181 33.26 -7.16 1.89
N ALA A 182 31.96 -6.87 1.72
CA ALA A 182 31.28 -7.01 0.44
C ALA A 182 31.88 -6.14 -0.67
N LYS A 183 32.24 -4.89 -0.34
CA LYS A 183 32.86 -3.94 -1.25
C LYS A 183 34.24 -4.41 -1.71
N GLU A 184 35.03 -5.02 -0.82
CA GLU A 184 36.34 -5.58 -1.16
C GLU A 184 36.23 -6.78 -2.10
N ILE A 185 35.27 -7.69 -1.83
CA ILE A 185 34.99 -8.84 -2.70
C ILE A 185 34.66 -8.37 -4.13
N LEU A 186 33.74 -7.41 -4.26
CA LEU A 186 33.34 -6.88 -5.57
C LEU A 186 34.48 -6.13 -6.28
N ASN A 187 35.25 -5.31 -5.56
CA ASN A 187 36.38 -4.59 -6.15
C ASN A 187 37.46 -5.53 -6.68
N LYS A 188 37.74 -6.61 -5.94
CA LYS A 188 38.70 -7.63 -6.37
C LYS A 188 38.24 -8.32 -7.64
N ILE A 189 36.99 -8.82 -7.65
CA ILE A 189 36.41 -9.50 -8.81
C ILE A 189 36.36 -8.58 -10.03
N PHE A 190 35.98 -7.32 -9.86
CA PHE A 190 35.91 -6.37 -10.98
C PHE A 190 37.28 -5.94 -11.50
N SER A 191 38.31 -5.97 -10.66
CA SER A 191 39.69 -5.79 -11.07
C SER A 191 40.17 -6.99 -11.89
N ASP A 192 39.98 -8.20 -11.34
CA ASP A 192 40.51 -9.44 -11.90
C ASP A 192 39.80 -9.83 -13.22
N HIS A 193 38.51 -9.50 -13.36
CA HIS A 193 37.67 -9.82 -14.52
C HIS A 193 37.22 -8.59 -15.32
N SER A 194 37.98 -7.51 -15.28
CA SER A 194 37.60 -6.19 -15.84
C SER A 194 37.12 -6.22 -17.31
N SER A 195 37.73 -7.06 -18.15
CA SER A 195 37.34 -7.22 -19.56
C SER A 195 35.95 -7.85 -19.74
N GLU A 196 35.58 -8.80 -18.90
CA GLU A 196 34.27 -9.47 -18.91
C GLU A 196 33.20 -8.59 -18.28
N VAL A 197 33.53 -7.90 -17.18
CA VAL A 197 32.66 -6.89 -16.56
C VAL A 197 32.28 -5.80 -17.57
N ASN A 198 33.25 -5.28 -18.32
CA ASN A 198 32.98 -4.28 -19.35
C ASN A 198 32.13 -4.84 -20.49
N ARG A 199 32.27 -6.12 -20.83
CA ARG A 199 31.45 -6.79 -21.84
C ARG A 199 30.00 -6.92 -21.40
N GLU A 200 29.77 -7.35 -20.16
CA GLU A 200 28.43 -7.41 -19.56
C GLU A 200 27.80 -6.03 -19.44
N ILE A 201 28.52 -5.02 -18.95
CA ILE A 201 28.00 -3.65 -18.90
C ILE A 201 27.63 -3.15 -20.31
N THR A 202 28.40 -3.54 -21.33
CA THR A 202 28.13 -3.15 -22.73
C THR A 202 26.97 -3.92 -23.34
N SER A 203 26.77 -5.20 -23.01
CA SER A 203 25.65 -6.02 -23.50
C SER A 203 24.31 -5.50 -22.99
N PHE A 204 24.29 -4.86 -21.82
CA PHE A 204 23.09 -4.20 -21.29
C PHE A 204 22.83 -2.79 -21.86
N ASN A 205 23.77 -2.23 -22.64
CA ASN A 205 23.66 -0.90 -23.26
C ASN A 205 23.06 -0.88 -24.67
N LEU A 206 22.14 -1.80 -24.97
CA LEU A 206 21.53 -1.90 -26.30
C LEU A 206 20.55 -0.74 -26.58
N LEU A 207 21.09 0.40 -27.01
CA LEU A 207 20.43 1.25 -27.99
C LEU A 207 20.96 0.86 -29.37
N ASP A 208 20.04 0.53 -30.27
CA ASP A 208 20.32 0.12 -31.64
C ASP A 208 21.21 1.15 -32.35
N ARG A 209 22.37 0.69 -32.86
CA ARG A 209 23.44 1.56 -33.36
C ARG A 209 23.14 2.17 -34.73
N GLU A 210 22.08 1.74 -35.40
CA GLU A 210 21.94 1.99 -36.84
C GLU A 210 21.10 3.20 -37.24
N THR A 211 20.26 3.78 -36.37
CA THR A 211 19.25 4.75 -36.87
C THR A 211 19.43 6.22 -36.48
N ASP A 212 20.21 6.61 -35.47
CA ASP A 212 20.31 8.04 -35.15
C ASP A 212 21.58 8.44 -34.37
N LYS A 213 22.37 9.35 -34.95
CA LYS A 213 23.65 9.84 -34.40
C LYS A 213 23.50 10.67 -33.11
N ARG A 214 22.27 11.04 -32.72
CA ARG A 214 21.96 11.78 -31.48
C ARG A 214 22.06 10.95 -30.19
N TRP A 215 22.12 9.63 -30.28
CA TRP A 215 22.00 8.72 -29.12
C TRP A 215 23.32 8.35 -28.44
N ARG A 216 24.45 8.87 -28.94
CA ARG A 216 25.78 8.68 -28.31
C ARG A 216 25.87 9.21 -26.88
N SER A 217 24.95 10.09 -26.44
CA SER A 217 24.93 10.63 -25.07
C SER A 217 24.43 9.65 -24.01
N TRP A 218 23.93 8.46 -24.39
CA TRP A 218 23.27 7.50 -23.49
C TRP A 218 24.14 6.28 -23.13
N GLU A 219 25.42 6.30 -23.51
CA GLU A 219 26.39 5.30 -23.04
C GLU A 219 26.63 5.45 -21.52
N TYR A 220 26.72 4.34 -20.78
CA TYR A 220 27.09 4.35 -19.34
C TYR A 220 28.40 5.11 -19.06
N SER A 221 29.29 5.22 -20.05
CA SER A 221 30.53 6.00 -19.99
C SER A 221 30.29 7.50 -19.71
N ASN A 222 29.12 8.04 -20.07
CA ASN A 222 28.76 9.47 -19.91
C ASN A 222 28.07 9.80 -18.58
N PHE A 223 27.74 8.79 -17.78
CA PHE A 223 27.07 8.95 -16.50
C PHE A 223 28.06 9.46 -15.43
N LYS A 224 27.77 10.59 -14.76
CA LYS A 224 28.62 11.14 -13.68
C LYS A 224 28.73 10.13 -12.53
N ARG A 225 29.85 9.41 -12.46
CA ARG A 225 30.20 8.47 -11.39
C ARG A 225 30.25 9.18 -10.03
N THR A 226 29.13 9.26 -9.32
CA THR A 226 29.16 9.56 -7.89
C THR A 226 29.49 8.27 -7.15
N SER A 227 30.44 8.31 -6.20
CA SER A 227 30.87 7.12 -5.47
C SER A 227 29.88 6.80 -4.34
N TRP A 228 28.69 6.32 -4.69
CA TRP A 228 27.64 5.94 -3.74
C TRP A 228 28.14 4.96 -2.68
N ALA A 229 29.01 4.02 -3.07
CA ALA A 229 29.67 3.13 -2.13
C ALA A 229 30.48 3.90 -1.08
N LYS A 230 31.22 4.94 -1.46
CA LYS A 230 31.98 5.80 -0.52
C LYS A 230 31.05 6.65 0.35
N ASN A 231 29.96 7.16 -0.21
CA ASN A 231 28.96 7.94 0.54
C ASN A 231 28.21 7.08 1.56
N TYR A 232 27.83 5.86 1.18
CA TYR A 232 27.16 4.91 2.08
C TYR A 232 28.12 4.40 3.16
N GLU A 233 29.38 4.15 2.81
CA GLU A 233 30.44 3.86 3.79
C GLU A 233 30.58 4.98 4.83
N GLN A 234 30.55 6.23 4.37
CA GLN A 234 30.63 7.39 5.25
C GLN A 234 29.39 7.53 6.14
N TYR A 235 28.21 7.29 5.59
CA TYR A 235 26.96 7.24 6.35
C TYR A 235 27.03 6.19 7.47
N LEU A 236 27.42 4.94 7.15
CA LEU A 236 27.55 3.88 8.15
C LEU A 236 28.63 4.19 9.21
N LYS A 237 29.76 4.81 8.81
CA LYS A 237 30.77 5.32 9.76
C LYS A 237 30.20 6.37 10.72
N GLU A 238 29.33 7.24 10.23
CA GLU A 238 28.70 8.28 11.07
C GLU A 238 27.63 7.68 11.99
N CYS A 239 26.93 6.63 11.56
CA CYS A 239 26.03 5.85 12.41
C CYS A 239 26.77 5.11 13.54
N GLU A 240 27.88 4.42 13.22
CA GLU A 240 28.65 3.65 14.22
C GLU A 240 29.39 4.52 15.24
N ASN A 241 29.82 5.73 14.86
CA ASN A 241 30.52 6.66 15.76
C ASN A 241 29.59 7.39 16.74
N GLY A 242 28.31 7.02 16.83
CA GLY A 242 27.37 7.65 17.75
C GLY A 242 27.16 9.15 17.49
N LEU A 243 27.51 9.64 16.29
CA LEU A 243 27.14 10.99 15.84
C LEU A 243 25.64 11.08 15.47
N GLU A 244 24.93 9.95 15.58
CA GLU A 244 23.48 9.88 15.80
C GLU A 244 23.05 10.20 17.24
N ASN A 245 23.93 10.58 18.17
CA ASN A 245 23.49 11.03 19.50
C ASN A 245 22.85 12.44 19.48
N ASN A 246 22.71 13.06 18.30
CA ASN A 246 21.72 14.11 18.00
C ASN A 246 20.49 13.59 17.21
N ILE A 247 20.29 12.27 17.20
CA ILE A 247 19.13 11.51 16.72
C ILE A 247 18.54 10.69 17.89
N GLY A 248 18.91 11.08 19.13
CA GLY A 248 18.10 10.90 20.33
C GLY A 248 17.14 12.08 20.56
N GLU A 249 16.80 12.87 19.53
CA GLU A 249 15.55 13.62 19.59
C GLU A 249 14.43 12.59 19.50
N SER A 250 13.53 12.62 20.48
CA SER A 250 12.17 12.07 20.37
C SER A 250 11.75 12.01 18.91
N TYR A 251 11.30 10.86 18.39
CA TYR A 251 10.62 10.78 17.10
C TYR A 251 9.80 12.04 16.96
N ASN A 252 10.25 12.95 16.10
CA ASN A 252 9.71 14.29 16.05
C ASN A 252 8.38 14.09 15.32
N ILE A 253 7.35 13.70 16.08
CA ILE A 253 5.97 13.50 15.62
C ILE A 253 5.51 14.90 15.23
N SER A 254 5.93 15.30 14.04
CA SER A 254 5.53 16.52 13.41
C SER A 254 4.36 16.15 12.53
N GLY A 255 3.17 16.32 13.10
CA GLY A 255 1.93 16.33 12.36
C GLY A 255 2.08 17.20 11.11
N TRP A 256 1.65 16.65 9.99
CA TRP A 256 1.64 17.33 8.71
C TRP A 256 0.21 17.76 8.34
N ASN A 257 0.10 18.57 7.30
CA ASN A 257 -1.16 18.97 6.68
C ASN A 257 -1.14 18.56 5.22
N ARG A 258 -2.10 17.75 4.79
CA ARG A 258 -2.20 17.29 3.39
C ARG A 258 -3.61 17.46 2.87
N ILE A 259 -3.75 17.67 1.56
CA ILE A 259 -5.03 17.60 0.86
C ILE A 259 -4.89 16.59 -0.27
N LEU A 260 -5.74 15.56 -0.25
CA LEU A 260 -5.93 14.65 -1.37
C LEU A 260 -6.91 15.30 -2.33
N TYR A 261 -6.48 15.57 -3.55
CA TYR A 261 -7.34 16.22 -4.54
C TYR A 261 -7.37 15.47 -5.86
N GLY A 262 -8.49 15.59 -6.57
CA GLY A 262 -8.62 15.08 -7.92
C GLY A 262 -10.08 14.82 -8.30
N PRO A 263 -10.29 14.24 -9.50
CA PRO A 263 -11.62 13.97 -10.04
C PRO A 263 -12.49 13.07 -9.13
N PRO A 264 -13.81 13.03 -9.32
CA PRO A 264 -14.68 12.20 -8.51
C PRO A 264 -14.40 10.71 -8.72
N GLY A 265 -14.50 9.92 -7.63
CA GLY A 265 -14.33 8.47 -7.69
C GLY A 265 -12.87 7.97 -7.72
N THR A 266 -11.87 8.81 -7.46
CA THR A 266 -10.43 8.46 -7.49
C THR A 266 -9.90 7.82 -6.20
N GLY A 267 -10.78 7.28 -5.35
CA GLY A 267 -10.36 6.55 -4.14
C GLY A 267 -9.79 7.44 -3.01
N LYS A 268 -10.09 8.75 -3.00
CA LYS A 268 -9.64 9.68 -1.93
C LYS A 268 -10.07 9.21 -0.54
N THR A 269 -11.32 8.75 -0.39
CA THR A 269 -11.82 8.19 0.88
C THR A 269 -11.12 6.89 1.28
N TYR A 270 -10.79 6.03 0.32
CA TYR A 270 -10.02 4.81 0.56
C TYR A 270 -8.58 5.14 1.03
N SER A 271 -7.96 6.15 0.43
CA SER A 271 -6.64 6.66 0.83
C SER A 271 -6.59 7.14 2.28
N ILE A 272 -7.72 7.54 2.89
CA ILE A 272 -7.78 7.88 4.32
C ILE A 272 -7.41 6.65 5.16
N ASN A 273 -7.89 5.46 4.81
CA ASN A 273 -7.59 4.24 5.56
C ASN A 273 -6.11 3.87 5.48
N GLU A 274 -5.50 4.01 4.29
CA GLU A 274 -4.06 3.83 4.11
C GLU A 274 -3.26 4.80 5.01
N VAL A 275 -3.67 6.06 5.10
CA VAL A 275 -3.05 7.05 6.01
C VAL A 275 -3.20 6.64 7.47
N LYS A 276 -4.38 6.16 7.89
CA LYS A 276 -4.61 5.67 9.26
C LYS A 276 -3.66 4.53 9.60
N GLU A 277 -3.58 3.51 8.74
CA GLU A 277 -2.70 2.36 8.94
C GLU A 277 -1.24 2.77 9.06
N ASN A 278 -0.77 3.67 8.19
CA ASN A 278 0.59 4.19 8.26
C ASN A 278 0.87 4.94 9.57
N LEU A 279 -0.08 5.75 10.05
CA LEU A 279 0.07 6.48 11.31
C LEU A 279 0.00 5.57 12.54
N ILE A 280 -0.72 4.45 12.47
CA ILE A 280 -0.77 3.42 13.52
C ILE A 280 0.54 2.63 13.54
N ASN A 281 0.98 2.12 12.39
CA ASN A 281 2.21 1.33 12.27
C ASN A 281 3.45 2.13 12.68
N GLY A 282 3.46 3.45 12.44
CA GLY A 282 4.52 4.35 12.89
C GLY A 282 4.59 4.57 14.42
N GLN A 283 3.56 4.22 15.20
CA GLN A 283 3.59 4.31 16.67
C GLN A 283 4.22 3.07 17.34
N HIS A 284 4.32 1.95 16.63
CA HIS A 284 4.57 0.65 17.26
C HIS A 284 6.04 0.33 17.62
N SER A 285 6.97 1.30 17.61
CA SER A 285 8.35 1.03 18.06
C SER A 285 8.56 1.14 19.58
N THR A 286 7.67 1.79 20.34
CA THR A 286 7.87 1.95 21.80
C THR A 286 6.57 2.01 22.60
N SER A 287 5.88 0.89 22.79
CA SER A 287 5.05 0.71 24.00
C SER A 287 4.91 -0.77 24.36
N ARG A 288 5.42 -1.14 25.55
CA ARG A 288 5.30 -2.48 26.14
C ARG A 288 3.84 -2.76 26.51
N THR A 289 3.18 -3.50 25.63
CA THR A 289 2.15 -4.55 25.85
C THR A 289 1.39 -4.54 27.18
N LEU A 290 0.14 -4.07 27.16
CA LEU A 290 -0.94 -4.58 28.02
C LEU A 290 -2.04 -5.12 27.11
N LEU A 291 -1.97 -6.42 26.82
CA LEU A 291 -3.06 -7.17 26.19
C LEU A 291 -4.24 -7.23 27.18
N ASN A 292 -5.46 -6.99 26.72
CA ASN A 292 -6.67 -7.12 27.54
C ASN A 292 -7.01 -8.62 27.71
N TYR A 293 -6.28 -9.30 28.60
CA TYR A 293 -6.44 -10.73 28.86
C TYR A 293 -7.73 -11.09 29.62
N ALA A 294 -8.64 -10.16 29.90
CA ALA A 294 -9.80 -10.41 30.78
C ALA A 294 -10.91 -11.25 30.10
N THR A 295 -11.08 -11.08 28.79
CA THR A 295 -12.13 -11.69 27.95
C THR A 295 -11.82 -13.12 27.51
N LEU A 296 -10.54 -13.49 27.50
CA LEU A 296 -10.08 -14.81 27.07
C LEU A 296 -10.54 -15.94 28.01
N SER A 297 -10.55 -17.16 27.48
CA SER A 297 -10.63 -18.44 28.18
C SER A 297 -9.23 -19.02 28.43
N TRP A 298 -9.13 -20.00 29.34
CA TRP A 298 -7.87 -20.74 29.56
C TRP A 298 -7.37 -21.43 28.30
N LYS A 299 -8.27 -21.90 27.43
CA LYS A 299 -7.94 -22.55 26.16
C LYS A 299 -7.25 -21.56 25.20
N GLU A 300 -7.82 -20.36 25.07
CA GLU A 300 -7.29 -19.29 24.21
C GLU A 300 -5.97 -18.71 24.74
N ALA A 301 -5.83 -18.56 26.06
CA ALA A 301 -4.57 -18.14 26.67
C ALA A 301 -3.43 -19.15 26.40
N ILE A 302 -3.75 -20.45 26.34
CA ILE A 302 -2.79 -21.51 25.99
C ILE A 302 -2.40 -21.43 24.50
N TYR A 303 -3.35 -21.17 23.59
CA TYR A 303 -3.06 -20.96 22.17
C TYR A 303 -2.05 -19.84 21.94
N LEU A 304 -2.30 -18.69 22.55
CA LEU A 304 -1.42 -17.55 22.46
C LEU A 304 -0.04 -17.86 23.07
N ALA A 305 0.03 -18.66 24.14
CA ALA A 305 1.31 -19.09 24.71
C ALA A 305 2.12 -19.95 23.73
N PHE A 306 1.48 -20.91 23.04
CA PHE A 306 2.12 -21.70 21.99
C PHE A 306 2.56 -20.84 20.82
N LYS A 307 1.68 -19.94 20.36
CA LYS A 307 1.96 -19.05 19.23
C LYS A 307 3.13 -18.12 19.48
N ARG A 308 3.19 -17.50 20.67
CA ARG A 308 4.31 -16.66 21.12
C ARG A 308 5.61 -17.44 21.31
N ASN A 309 5.52 -18.76 21.44
CA ASN A 309 6.67 -19.67 21.44
C ASN A 309 6.96 -20.27 20.04
N ASN A 310 6.48 -19.63 18.96
CA ASN A 310 6.61 -20.09 17.57
C ASN A 310 6.05 -21.51 17.34
N ASN A 311 4.97 -21.87 18.05
CA ASN A 311 4.34 -23.19 18.02
C ASN A 311 5.29 -24.36 18.36
N ASN A 312 6.41 -24.08 19.04
CA ASN A 312 7.32 -25.13 19.49
C ASN A 312 6.70 -25.93 20.65
N PRO A 313 7.03 -27.23 20.78
CA PRO A 313 6.54 -28.06 21.87
C PRO A 313 6.86 -27.49 23.26
N MET A 314 5.86 -27.44 24.14
CA MET A 314 6.00 -26.91 25.50
C MET A 314 5.52 -27.91 26.55
N THR A 315 6.22 -27.98 27.68
CA THR A 315 5.67 -28.59 28.90
C THR A 315 4.64 -27.67 29.55
N ILE A 316 3.72 -28.23 30.34
CA ILE A 316 2.72 -27.44 31.08
C ILE A 316 3.40 -26.36 31.96
N LYS A 317 4.57 -26.67 32.52
CA LYS A 317 5.36 -25.72 33.32
C LYS A 317 5.91 -24.57 32.47
N GLN A 318 6.30 -24.82 31.22
CA GLN A 318 6.73 -23.75 30.30
C GLN A 318 5.53 -22.89 29.86
N ILE A 319 4.36 -23.50 29.65
CA ILE A 319 3.12 -22.78 29.33
C ILE A 319 2.73 -21.86 30.49
N GLU A 320 2.75 -22.38 31.72
CA GLU A 320 2.53 -21.60 32.96
C GLU A 320 3.53 -20.45 33.11
N GLN A 321 4.77 -20.63 32.64
CA GLN A 321 5.80 -19.61 32.71
C GLN A 321 5.72 -18.55 31.60
N SER A 322 4.90 -18.75 30.57
CA SER A 322 4.71 -17.79 29.48
C SER A 322 4.10 -16.48 29.98
N GLU A 323 4.49 -15.36 29.35
CA GLU A 323 4.01 -14.04 29.76
C GLU A 323 2.48 -13.91 29.63
N VAL A 324 1.92 -14.44 28.53
CA VAL A 324 0.47 -14.44 28.28
C VAL A 324 -0.29 -15.15 29.40
N VAL A 325 0.13 -16.34 29.78
CA VAL A 325 -0.54 -17.15 30.80
C VAL A 325 -0.37 -16.57 32.19
N LYS A 326 0.80 -16.00 32.52
CA LYS A 326 1.02 -15.30 33.79
C LYS A 326 0.10 -14.09 33.94
N GLN A 327 -0.06 -13.29 32.89
CA GLN A 327 -0.93 -12.12 32.92
C GLN A 327 -2.40 -12.53 32.97
N TYR A 328 -2.82 -13.52 32.18
CA TYR A 328 -4.16 -14.10 32.25
C TYR A 328 -4.49 -14.68 33.63
N ALA A 329 -3.56 -15.43 34.24
CA ALA A 329 -3.76 -16.03 35.56
C ALA A 329 -4.04 -14.98 36.66
N LYS A 330 -3.40 -13.79 36.55
CA LYS A 330 -3.64 -12.66 37.46
C LYS A 330 -5.06 -12.13 37.32
N THR A 331 -5.62 -12.04 36.10
CA THR A 331 -7.00 -11.55 35.90
C THR A 331 -8.05 -12.48 36.54
N LYS A 332 -7.77 -13.79 36.59
CA LYS A 332 -8.64 -14.79 37.23
C LYS A 332 -8.33 -15.06 38.70
N SER A 333 -7.45 -14.28 39.35
CA SER A 333 -7.02 -14.47 40.74
C SER A 333 -6.49 -15.89 41.06
N SER A 334 -5.93 -16.59 40.06
CA SER A 334 -5.43 -17.95 40.22
C SER A 334 -3.99 -17.95 40.72
N LYS A 335 -3.73 -18.56 41.89
CA LYS A 335 -2.39 -18.61 42.49
C LYS A 335 -1.46 -19.64 41.82
N THR A 336 -2.01 -20.72 41.27
CA THR A 336 -1.25 -21.81 40.62
C THR A 336 -2.09 -22.39 39.46
N PRO A 337 -1.92 -21.90 38.22
CA PRO A 337 -2.74 -22.32 37.10
C PRO A 337 -2.38 -23.69 36.52
N TYR A 338 -1.29 -24.32 36.96
CA TYR A 338 -0.82 -25.63 36.46
C TYR A 338 -1.93 -26.69 36.34
N GLY A 339 -2.78 -26.84 37.36
CA GLY A 339 -3.87 -27.83 37.35
C GLY A 339 -4.89 -27.55 36.25
N THR A 340 -5.31 -26.29 36.11
CA THR A 340 -6.25 -25.84 35.09
C THR A 340 -5.67 -26.01 33.68
N LEU A 341 -4.41 -25.59 33.48
CA LEU A 341 -3.69 -25.76 32.22
C LEU A 341 -3.60 -27.24 31.83
N SER A 342 -3.24 -28.11 32.78
CA SER A 342 -3.15 -29.54 32.56
C SER A 342 -4.49 -30.15 32.14
N THR A 343 -5.57 -29.82 32.85
CA THR A 343 -6.91 -30.34 32.54
C THR A 343 -7.39 -29.84 31.19
N THR A 344 -7.26 -28.53 30.90
CA THR A 344 -7.69 -27.94 29.62
C THR A 344 -6.96 -28.56 28.43
N ILE A 345 -5.65 -28.79 28.52
CA ILE A 345 -4.89 -29.43 27.45
C ILE A 345 -5.34 -30.89 27.25
N ILE A 346 -5.49 -31.66 28.34
CA ILE A 346 -5.87 -33.08 28.27
C ILE A 346 -7.29 -33.26 27.70
N GLU A 347 -8.25 -32.42 28.10
CA GLU A 347 -9.64 -32.50 27.63
C GLU A 347 -9.81 -32.14 26.15
N ASN A 348 -8.86 -31.38 25.58
CA ASN A 348 -8.87 -30.95 24.17
C ASN A 348 -7.74 -31.63 23.36
N ALA A 349 -7.12 -32.68 23.88
CA ALA A 349 -6.04 -33.39 23.21
C ALA A 349 -6.54 -34.62 22.43
N THR A 350 -5.77 -35.01 21.41
CA THR A 350 -6.03 -36.21 20.61
C THR A 350 -6.07 -37.49 21.45
N GLU A 351 -6.92 -38.45 21.08
CA GLU A 351 -7.06 -39.74 21.80
C GLU A 351 -5.72 -40.48 21.96
N LYS A 352 -4.88 -40.47 20.91
CA LYS A 352 -3.53 -41.04 20.92
C LYS A 352 -2.63 -40.44 22.02
N SER A 353 -2.89 -39.20 22.43
CA SER A 353 -2.09 -38.46 23.40
C SER A 353 -2.52 -38.70 24.86
N THR A 354 -3.73 -39.21 25.10
CA THR A 354 -4.30 -39.35 26.45
C THR A 354 -4.73 -40.78 26.80
N GLY A 355 -4.96 -41.64 25.81
CA GLY A 355 -5.43 -43.02 25.99
C GLY A 355 -6.84 -43.14 26.56
N THR A 356 -7.59 -42.03 26.61
CA THR A 356 -8.97 -41.96 27.15
C THR A 356 -9.87 -41.23 26.16
N ILE A 357 -11.05 -41.78 25.88
CA ILE A 357 -12.05 -41.13 25.02
C ILE A 357 -12.75 -40.02 25.82
N TYR A 358 -12.40 -38.76 25.55
CA TYR A 358 -13.10 -37.59 26.10
C TYR A 358 -14.27 -37.19 25.20
N ARG A 359 -15.50 -37.16 25.74
CA ARG A 359 -16.73 -36.83 24.99
C ARG A 359 -16.83 -35.39 24.45
N LYS A 360 -15.88 -34.51 24.76
CA LYS A 360 -15.86 -33.08 24.38
C LYS A 360 -14.61 -32.66 23.58
N GLY A 361 -13.69 -33.57 23.29
CA GLY A 361 -12.37 -33.23 22.74
C GLY A 361 -12.43 -32.72 21.30
N THR A 362 -11.84 -31.55 21.06
CA THR A 362 -11.69 -30.91 19.74
C THR A 362 -10.38 -31.29 19.04
N ASP A 363 -9.57 -32.18 19.61
CA ASP A 363 -8.30 -32.67 19.03
C ASP A 363 -7.29 -31.56 18.66
N LEU A 364 -7.17 -30.54 19.51
CA LEU A 364 -6.38 -29.32 19.25
C LEU A 364 -4.96 -29.38 19.82
N PHE A 365 -4.70 -30.33 20.72
CA PHE A 365 -3.37 -30.56 21.29
C PHE A 365 -2.93 -32.00 21.04
N GLU A 366 -1.63 -32.18 20.81
CA GLU A 366 -1.01 -33.49 20.70
C GLU A 366 0.28 -33.57 21.53
N ARG A 367 0.62 -34.77 22.00
CA ARG A 367 1.91 -35.02 22.67
C ARG A 367 2.97 -35.36 21.65
N VAL A 368 4.13 -34.73 21.81
CA VAL A 368 5.32 -35.06 21.03
C VAL A 368 5.86 -36.41 21.54
N ASP A 369 5.97 -37.39 20.64
CA ASP A 369 6.53 -38.73 20.87
C ASP A 369 5.75 -39.66 21.82
N GLY A 370 4.44 -39.44 22.00
CA GLY A 370 3.55 -40.35 22.74
C GLY A 370 3.58 -40.16 24.27
N LEU A 371 3.56 -41.27 25.04
CA LEU A 371 3.34 -41.24 26.51
C LEU A 371 4.59 -40.87 27.34
N SER A 372 5.78 -40.80 26.72
CA SER A 372 7.06 -40.70 27.44
C SER A 372 7.55 -39.28 27.71
N GLU A 373 7.29 -38.32 26.81
CA GLU A 373 7.57 -36.91 27.04
C GLU A 373 6.34 -36.14 27.52
N LYS A 374 6.54 -35.19 28.45
CA LYS A 374 5.48 -34.32 28.99
C LYS A 374 5.29 -33.03 28.17
N LYS A 375 5.65 -33.04 26.88
CA LYS A 375 5.55 -31.89 25.98
C LYS A 375 4.31 -32.01 25.10
N TRP A 376 3.70 -30.87 24.87
CA TRP A 376 2.50 -30.70 24.06
C TRP A 376 2.80 -29.76 22.90
N ILE A 377 2.11 -29.96 21.78
CA ILE A 377 2.13 -29.07 20.61
C ILE A 377 0.69 -28.90 20.12
N LEU A 378 0.42 -27.80 19.41
CA LEU A 378 -0.85 -27.61 18.71
C LEU A 378 -0.91 -28.49 17.47
N THR A 379 -2.04 -29.16 17.28
CA THR A 379 -2.36 -29.80 15.98
C THR A 379 -2.59 -28.73 14.92
N GLU A 380 -2.74 -29.10 13.65
CA GLU A 380 -3.04 -28.12 12.58
C GLU A 380 -4.33 -27.34 12.87
N ASP A 381 -5.39 -28.02 13.34
CA ASP A 381 -6.64 -27.36 13.74
C ASP A 381 -6.45 -26.47 14.97
N GLY A 382 -5.61 -26.88 15.92
CA GLY A 382 -5.21 -26.06 17.06
C GLY A 382 -4.43 -24.80 16.66
N LYS A 383 -3.63 -24.85 15.59
CA LYS A 383 -2.93 -23.68 15.04
C LYS A 383 -3.91 -22.72 14.37
N ILE A 384 -4.91 -23.24 13.64
CA ILE A 384 -5.96 -22.43 13.00
C ILE A 384 -6.79 -21.70 14.06
N GLU A 385 -7.26 -22.38 15.11
CA GLU A 385 -7.96 -21.72 16.21
C GLU A 385 -7.07 -20.68 16.92
N ALA A 386 -5.77 -20.94 17.06
CA ALA A 386 -4.81 -19.98 17.61
C ALA A 386 -4.60 -18.75 16.71
N ASP A 387 -4.74 -18.91 15.40
CA ASP A 387 -4.71 -17.82 14.43
C ASP A 387 -5.96 -16.95 14.55
N GLU A 388 -7.16 -17.54 14.55
CA GLU A 388 -8.43 -16.82 14.70
C GLU A 388 -8.52 -16.06 16.04
N VAL A 389 -8.07 -16.68 17.13
CA VAL A 389 -8.03 -16.04 18.46
C VAL A 389 -7.02 -14.90 18.48
N GLU A 390 -5.86 -15.04 17.85
CA GLU A 390 -4.91 -13.92 17.74
C GLU A 390 -5.47 -12.81 16.85
N ASP A 391 -6.19 -13.12 15.79
CA ASP A 391 -6.84 -12.14 14.92
C ASP A 391 -7.95 -11.38 15.66
N VAL A 392 -8.80 -12.07 16.42
CA VAL A 392 -9.82 -11.42 17.28
C VAL A 392 -9.15 -10.55 18.34
N VAL A 393 -8.11 -11.04 19.02
CA VAL A 393 -7.33 -10.25 19.99
C VAL A 393 -6.63 -9.06 19.34
N ASN A 394 -6.16 -9.20 18.10
CA ASN A 394 -5.58 -8.12 17.32
C ASN A 394 -6.64 -7.12 16.84
N THR A 395 -7.86 -7.57 16.53
CA THR A 395 -9.00 -6.73 16.14
C THR A 395 -9.60 -5.99 17.34
N GLU A 396 -9.72 -6.63 18.51
CA GLU A 396 -10.06 -5.96 19.76
C GLU A 396 -8.94 -5.00 20.20
N ARG A 397 -7.66 -5.34 19.94
CA ARG A 397 -6.52 -4.40 20.08
C ARG A 397 -6.66 -3.20 19.14
N LEU A 398 -7.13 -3.38 17.91
CA LEU A 398 -7.42 -2.27 16.99
C LEU A 398 -8.61 -1.42 17.45
N ALA A 399 -9.56 -2.00 18.19
CA ALA A 399 -10.71 -1.29 18.75
C ALA A 399 -10.37 -0.49 20.02
N GLU A 400 -9.38 -0.91 20.83
CA GLU A 400 -8.98 -0.21 22.08
C GLU A 400 -7.64 0.57 22.02
N ALA A 401 -6.76 0.41 21.02
CA ALA A 401 -5.38 0.96 21.08
C ALA A 401 -5.09 2.23 20.21
N ASP A 402 -4.72 3.30 20.90
CA ASP A 402 -3.66 4.28 20.58
C ASP A 402 -3.73 5.22 19.36
N PHE A 403 -4.77 5.18 18.53
CA PHE A 403 -4.96 6.15 17.44
C PHE A 403 -6.30 6.90 17.54
N TYR A 404 -6.23 8.22 17.62
CA TYR A 404 -7.42 9.08 17.66
C TYR A 404 -7.69 9.68 16.30
N PHE A 405 -8.89 9.42 15.79
CA PHE A 405 -9.35 9.86 14.48
C PHE A 405 -10.65 10.65 14.62
N SER A 406 -10.76 11.74 13.88
CA SER A 406 -12.01 12.48 13.68
C SER A 406 -12.20 12.76 12.20
N LEU A 407 -13.44 12.70 11.72
CA LEU A 407 -13.85 13.00 10.35
C LEU A 407 -14.98 14.01 10.40
N VAL A 408 -14.82 15.10 9.66
CA VAL A 408 -15.86 16.11 9.44
C VAL A 408 -15.98 16.40 7.96
N THR A 409 -17.17 16.81 7.51
CA THR A 409 -17.41 17.20 6.12
C THR A 409 -17.79 18.67 6.06
N PHE A 410 -17.02 19.46 5.31
CA PHE A 410 -17.33 20.87 5.13
C PHE A 410 -18.49 21.07 4.17
N HIS A 411 -19.29 22.09 4.47
CA HIS A 411 -20.43 22.50 3.67
C HIS A 411 -20.62 24.02 3.83
N GLN A 412 -21.44 24.63 2.98
CA GLN A 412 -21.54 26.09 2.89
C GLN A 412 -21.98 26.79 4.19
N SER A 413 -22.75 26.09 5.04
CA SER A 413 -23.21 26.59 6.33
C SER A 413 -22.24 26.32 7.49
N TYR A 414 -21.16 25.56 7.27
CA TYR A 414 -20.23 25.20 8.33
C TYR A 414 -19.41 26.44 8.76
N GLY A 415 -19.43 26.74 10.06
CA GLY A 415 -18.92 27.98 10.62
C GLY A 415 -17.66 27.83 11.47
N TYR A 416 -17.16 28.98 11.94
CA TYR A 416 -16.11 29.03 12.97
C TYR A 416 -16.63 28.47 14.30
N GLU A 417 -17.90 28.76 14.57
CA GLU A 417 -18.61 28.43 15.80
C GLU A 417 -18.70 26.91 16.04
N ASP A 418 -18.88 26.13 14.97
CA ASP A 418 -18.94 24.67 15.04
C ASP A 418 -17.55 24.02 15.06
N PHE A 419 -16.56 24.70 14.49
CA PHE A 419 -15.22 24.15 14.30
C PHE A 419 -14.29 24.45 15.47
N ILE A 420 -14.30 25.68 15.99
CA ILE A 420 -13.36 26.17 17.01
C ILE A 420 -14.05 26.45 18.33
N GLU A 421 -14.97 27.42 18.38
CA GLU A 421 -15.82 27.68 19.54
C GLU A 421 -16.95 28.64 19.17
N GLY A 422 -18.11 28.45 19.80
CA GLY A 422 -19.30 29.25 19.56
C GLY A 422 -20.08 29.53 20.83
N ILE A 423 -20.89 30.59 20.81
CA ILE A 423 -21.85 30.88 21.89
C ILE A 423 -23.12 30.09 21.63
N TYR A 424 -23.50 29.25 22.58
CA TYR A 424 -24.73 28.46 22.54
C TYR A 424 -25.69 28.93 23.64
N ALA A 425 -26.97 28.97 23.30
CA ALA A 425 -28.03 29.24 24.26
C ALA A 425 -28.58 27.92 24.81
N GLU A 426 -28.53 27.75 26.12
CA GLU A 426 -29.09 26.61 26.84
C GLU A 426 -30.23 27.08 27.74
N THR A 427 -31.34 26.35 27.74
CA THR A 427 -32.47 26.65 28.62
C THR A 427 -32.39 25.73 29.82
N GLU A 428 -32.13 26.31 30.99
CA GLU A 428 -32.18 25.61 32.27
C GLU A 428 -33.22 26.32 33.15
N ASP A 429 -34.19 25.57 33.67
CA ASP A 429 -35.33 26.08 34.46
C ASP A 429 -36.12 27.24 33.81
N GLY A 430 -36.24 27.24 32.48
CA GLY A 430 -36.95 28.27 31.73
C GLY A 430 -36.19 29.60 31.57
N GLN A 431 -34.93 29.66 32.03
CA GLN A 431 -34.03 30.80 31.80
C GLN A 431 -32.99 30.45 30.73
N ILE A 432 -32.75 31.39 29.81
CA ILE A 432 -31.76 31.25 28.75
C ILE A 432 -30.39 31.63 29.32
N HIS A 433 -29.47 30.67 29.33
CA HIS A 433 -28.07 30.85 29.67
C HIS A 433 -27.22 30.77 28.40
N TYR A 434 -26.27 31.69 28.24
CA TYR A 434 -25.32 31.66 27.13
C TYR A 434 -24.00 31.08 27.63
N SER A 435 -23.58 29.96 27.04
CA SER A 435 -22.30 29.31 27.32
C SER A 435 -21.44 29.26 26.05
N VAL A 436 -20.13 29.41 26.21
CA VAL A 436 -19.19 29.15 25.11
C VAL A 436 -18.95 27.65 25.09
N LYS A 437 -19.12 27.02 23.93
CA LYS A 437 -18.80 25.60 23.73
C LYS A 437 -17.65 25.47 22.75
N ASP A 438 -16.79 24.49 23.03
CA ASP A 438 -15.71 24.12 22.15
C ASP A 438 -16.26 23.46 20.88
N GLY A 439 -15.72 23.87 19.73
CA GLY A 439 -15.99 23.24 18.45
C GLY A 439 -15.14 21.98 18.26
N VAL A 440 -15.50 21.19 17.24
CA VAL A 440 -14.95 19.84 17.03
C VAL A 440 -13.42 19.79 16.91
N PHE A 441 -12.79 20.84 16.36
CA PHE A 441 -11.33 20.89 16.20
C PHE A 441 -10.63 21.34 17.48
N LYS A 442 -11.24 22.26 18.25
CA LYS A 442 -10.73 22.68 19.56
C LYS A 442 -10.75 21.51 20.54
N GLU A 443 -11.87 20.80 20.64
CA GLU A 443 -11.99 19.57 21.46
C GLU A 443 -10.93 18.53 21.07
N PHE A 444 -10.78 18.27 19.76
CA PHE A 444 -9.80 17.33 19.25
C PHE A 444 -8.36 17.72 19.60
N CYS A 445 -8.01 19.01 19.45
CA CYS A 445 -6.70 19.52 19.81
C CYS A 445 -6.45 19.46 21.32
N ASN A 446 -7.46 19.78 22.14
CA ASN A 446 -7.34 19.68 23.59
C ASN A 446 -7.07 18.24 24.03
N ARG A 447 -7.77 17.27 23.43
CA ARG A 447 -7.47 15.86 23.63
C ARG A 447 -6.06 15.49 23.16
N ALA A 448 -5.61 15.99 22.01
CA ALA A 448 -4.27 15.72 21.51
C ALA A 448 -3.15 16.21 22.46
N LYS A 449 -3.38 17.32 23.19
CA LYS A 449 -2.45 17.83 24.22
C LYS A 449 -2.27 16.86 25.39
N GLU A 450 -3.33 16.14 25.78
CA GLU A 450 -3.27 15.18 26.88
C GLU A 450 -2.42 13.94 26.54
N TYR A 451 -2.26 13.64 25.25
CA TYR A 451 -1.54 12.46 24.77
C TYR A 451 -0.45 12.83 23.74
N PRO A 452 0.61 13.57 24.14
CA PRO A 452 1.61 14.14 23.22
C PRO A 452 2.43 13.09 22.44
N ASN A 453 2.47 11.85 22.93
CA ASN A 453 3.18 10.73 22.30
C ASN A 453 2.33 9.91 21.33
N LYS A 454 1.05 10.27 21.13
CA LYS A 454 0.13 9.59 20.22
C LYS A 454 -0.15 10.44 18.99
N ASN A 455 -0.35 9.80 17.84
CA ASN A 455 -0.77 10.45 16.60
C ASN A 455 -2.29 10.69 16.63
N PHE A 456 -2.69 11.90 16.28
CA PHE A 456 -4.07 12.33 16.17
C PHE A 456 -4.37 12.71 14.72
N LEU A 457 -5.24 11.99 14.01
CA LEU A 457 -5.62 12.33 12.63
C LEU A 457 -6.98 13.03 12.59
N PHE A 458 -6.99 14.26 12.09
CA PHE A 458 -8.19 15.03 11.83
C PHE A 458 -8.43 15.11 10.31
N VAL A 459 -9.56 14.58 9.85
CA VAL A 459 -9.91 14.53 8.44
C VAL A 459 -11.04 15.49 8.11
N ILE A 460 -10.84 16.28 7.07
CA ILE A 460 -11.79 17.25 6.55
C ILE A 460 -12.18 16.84 5.13
N ASP A 461 -13.31 16.16 5.02
CA ASP A 461 -13.88 15.78 3.74
C ASP A 461 -14.49 16.99 3.04
N GLU A 462 -14.38 17.05 1.71
CA GLU A 462 -14.91 18.14 0.89
C GLU A 462 -14.46 19.53 1.38
N ILE A 463 -13.17 19.67 1.70
CA ILE A 463 -12.61 20.87 2.36
C ILE A 463 -12.92 22.17 1.61
N ASN A 464 -13.08 22.09 0.29
CA ASN A 464 -13.38 23.23 -0.55
C ASN A 464 -14.84 23.70 -0.40
N ARG A 465 -15.81 22.84 -0.03
CA ARG A 465 -17.25 23.20 0.05
C ARG A 465 -17.60 24.21 1.16
N GLY A 466 -16.69 24.48 2.09
CA GLY A 466 -16.82 25.50 3.12
C GLY A 466 -15.97 26.74 2.85
N ASN A 467 -16.32 27.87 3.47
CA ASN A 467 -15.44 29.04 3.46
C ASN A 467 -14.28 28.81 4.44
N ILE A 468 -13.21 28.19 3.95
CA ILE A 468 -12.10 27.73 4.79
C ILE A 468 -11.48 28.88 5.59
N SER A 469 -11.28 30.06 5.00
CA SER A 469 -10.70 31.21 5.69
C SER A 469 -11.59 31.69 6.85
N LYS A 470 -12.92 31.62 6.70
CA LYS A 470 -13.86 31.92 7.79
C LYS A 470 -13.88 30.82 8.86
N ILE A 471 -13.88 29.55 8.45
CA ILE A 471 -13.95 28.40 9.37
C ILE A 471 -12.70 28.29 10.25
N PHE A 472 -11.51 28.43 9.66
CA PHE A 472 -10.26 28.36 10.42
C PHE A 472 -9.96 29.65 11.19
N GLY A 473 -10.48 30.81 10.72
CA GLY A 473 -10.23 32.10 11.35
C GLY A 473 -8.74 32.35 11.61
N GLU A 474 -8.42 32.64 12.86
CA GLU A 474 -7.08 32.85 13.37
C GLU A 474 -6.19 31.59 13.39
N LEU A 475 -6.78 30.39 13.36
CA LEU A 475 -6.05 29.11 13.34
C LEU A 475 -5.30 28.86 12.04
N ILE A 476 -5.60 29.60 10.98
CA ILE A 476 -4.89 29.46 9.71
C ILE A 476 -3.39 29.59 9.89
N THR A 477 -2.92 30.37 10.86
CA THR A 477 -1.49 30.46 11.19
C THR A 477 -1.02 29.28 12.05
N LEU A 478 -1.83 28.85 13.02
CA LEU A 478 -1.46 27.81 14.00
C LEU A 478 -1.39 26.40 13.42
N ILE A 479 -2.09 26.12 12.33
CA ILE A 479 -2.03 24.82 11.67
C ILE A 479 -0.68 24.55 11.01
N GLU A 480 0.12 25.59 10.72
CA GLU A 480 1.42 25.43 10.09
C GLU A 480 2.36 24.56 10.94
N PRO A 481 3.00 23.52 10.39
CA PRO A 481 3.76 22.56 11.20
C PRO A 481 4.83 23.17 12.12
N CYS A 482 5.47 24.28 11.73
CA CYS A 482 6.47 24.96 12.57
C CYS A 482 5.86 25.82 13.70
N LYS A 483 4.61 26.25 13.57
CA LYS A 483 3.90 27.11 14.53
C LYS A 483 3.13 26.33 15.60
N ARG A 484 3.21 25.00 15.57
CA ARG A 484 2.52 24.12 16.51
C ARG A 484 3.20 24.06 17.87
N LEU A 485 2.42 23.76 18.90
CA LEU A 485 2.91 23.56 20.26
C LEU A 485 3.90 22.39 20.29
N GLY A 486 5.05 22.61 20.93
CA GLY A 486 6.16 21.64 20.98
C GLY A 486 7.24 21.87 19.92
N LYS A 487 7.08 22.85 19.01
CA LYS A 487 8.10 23.28 18.05
C LYS A 487 8.84 24.54 18.50
N GLU A 488 10.02 24.77 17.93
CA GLU A 488 10.85 25.95 18.22
C GLU A 488 10.12 27.27 17.97
N GLU A 489 9.29 27.36 16.93
CA GLU A 489 8.48 28.53 16.59
C GLU A 489 7.01 28.41 17.03
N GLY A 490 6.75 27.57 18.04
CA GLY A 490 5.39 27.31 18.53
C GLY A 490 4.66 28.59 18.94
N LEU A 491 3.42 28.72 18.49
CA LEU A 491 2.57 29.88 18.72
C LEU A 491 1.27 29.47 19.43
N SER A 492 0.79 30.37 20.28
CA SER A 492 -0.56 30.31 20.85
C SER A 492 -1.23 31.67 20.67
N ILE A 493 -2.56 31.67 20.64
CA ILE A 493 -3.39 32.87 20.53
C ILE A 493 -4.48 32.85 21.58
N THR A 494 -5.05 34.02 21.87
CA THR A 494 -6.23 34.15 22.73
C THR A 494 -7.48 34.07 21.87
N LEU A 495 -8.36 33.11 22.15
CA LEU A 495 -9.62 32.95 21.43
C LEU A 495 -10.62 34.04 21.82
N PRO A 496 -11.43 34.54 20.87
CA PRO A 496 -12.25 35.74 21.07
C PRO A 496 -13.51 35.52 21.92
N TYR A 497 -14.08 34.31 21.97
CA TYR A 497 -15.32 34.08 22.71
C TYR A 497 -15.03 33.63 24.14
N SER A 498 -14.16 32.64 24.32
CA SER A 498 -13.79 32.11 25.64
C SER A 498 -12.75 32.97 26.37
N GLY A 499 -11.86 33.64 25.63
CA GLY A 499 -10.64 34.24 26.18
C GLY A 499 -9.53 33.22 26.48
N ASP A 500 -9.72 31.96 26.12
CA ASP A 500 -8.75 30.89 26.38
C ASP A 500 -7.49 31.04 25.50
N ILE A 501 -6.36 30.59 26.03
CA ILE A 501 -5.14 30.45 25.22
C ILE A 501 -5.18 29.13 24.47
N PHE A 502 -5.14 29.20 23.14
CA PHE A 502 -5.21 28.05 22.26
C PHE A 502 -4.00 27.96 21.32
N GLY A 503 -3.57 26.72 21.05
CA GLY A 503 -2.49 26.37 20.13
C GLY A 503 -2.69 24.94 19.62
N VAL A 504 -2.28 24.68 18.37
CA VAL A 504 -2.41 23.36 17.74
C VAL A 504 -1.23 22.47 18.15
N PRO A 505 -1.44 21.27 18.71
CA PRO A 505 -0.35 20.38 19.12
C PRO A 505 0.44 19.81 17.96
N GLN A 506 1.75 19.59 18.15
CA GLN A 506 2.59 19.01 17.10
C GLN A 506 2.17 17.61 16.65
N ASN A 507 1.48 16.83 17.48
CA ASN A 507 1.06 15.46 17.20
C ASN A 507 -0.27 15.33 16.44
N VAL A 508 -0.85 16.46 15.98
CA VAL A 508 -2.09 16.49 15.17
C VAL A 508 -1.77 16.45 13.67
N PHE A 509 -2.34 15.52 12.92
CA PHE A 509 -2.24 15.40 11.47
C PHE A 509 -3.56 15.88 10.86
N ILE A 510 -3.50 16.74 9.84
CA ILE A 510 -4.70 17.23 9.15
C ILE A 510 -4.70 16.69 7.73
N LEU A 511 -5.77 15.99 7.34
CA LEU A 511 -5.96 15.46 6.00
C LEU A 511 -7.25 16.01 5.41
N GLY A 512 -7.16 16.82 4.36
CA GLY A 512 -8.30 17.25 3.57
C GLY A 512 -8.55 16.31 2.39
N THR A 513 -9.80 16.21 1.95
CA THR A 513 -10.13 15.72 0.60
C THR A 513 -10.77 16.86 -0.20
N MET A 514 -10.54 16.88 -1.51
CA MET A 514 -11.08 17.90 -2.41
C MET A 514 -11.45 17.27 -3.75
N ASN A 515 -12.68 17.48 -4.20
CA ASN A 515 -13.05 17.21 -5.59
C ASN A 515 -12.70 18.41 -6.45
N THR A 516 -12.00 18.18 -7.56
CA THR A 516 -11.58 19.25 -8.48
C THR A 516 -12.60 19.58 -9.55
N ALA A 517 -13.53 18.67 -9.84
CA ALA A 517 -14.64 18.91 -10.78
C ALA A 517 -15.66 19.96 -10.28
N ASP A 518 -15.70 20.23 -8.96
CA ASP A 518 -16.66 21.17 -8.37
C ASP A 518 -16.27 22.63 -8.70
N ARG A 519 -16.68 23.11 -9.87
CA ARG A 519 -16.44 24.49 -10.37
C ARG A 519 -17.15 25.59 -9.54
N SER A 520 -18.11 25.23 -8.69
CA SER A 520 -18.94 26.15 -7.90
C SER A 520 -18.25 26.67 -6.62
N ILE A 521 -16.99 26.30 -6.41
CA ILE A 521 -16.29 26.49 -5.16
C ILE A 521 -15.07 27.38 -5.37
N ALA A 522 -14.96 28.43 -4.57
CA ALA A 522 -13.92 29.45 -4.67
C ALA A 522 -12.52 28.84 -4.78
N LEU A 523 -11.68 29.42 -5.66
CA LEU A 523 -10.24 29.16 -5.68
C LEU A 523 -9.71 29.20 -4.25
N MET A 524 -9.16 28.07 -3.80
CA MET A 524 -8.66 27.93 -2.44
C MET A 524 -7.67 29.06 -2.13
N ASP A 525 -7.85 29.72 -0.99
CA ASP A 525 -7.03 30.87 -0.59
C ASP A 525 -5.53 30.53 -0.68
N THR A 526 -4.76 31.41 -1.34
CA THR A 526 -3.30 31.30 -1.45
C THR A 526 -2.62 31.11 -0.09
N ALA A 527 -3.20 31.66 0.98
CA ALA A 527 -2.76 31.48 2.35
C ALA A 527 -2.84 30.00 2.79
N LEU A 528 -3.93 29.31 2.48
CA LEU A 528 -4.10 27.89 2.81
C LEU A 528 -3.23 27.02 1.92
N ARG A 529 -3.09 27.37 0.63
CA ARG A 529 -2.27 26.60 -0.31
C ARG A 529 -0.82 26.44 0.17
N ARG A 530 -0.28 27.45 0.88
CA ARG A 530 1.08 27.41 1.45
C ARG A 530 1.23 26.53 2.69
N ARG A 531 0.13 26.11 3.31
CA ARG A 531 0.08 25.43 4.61
C ARG A 531 -0.34 23.97 4.52
N PHE A 532 -0.77 23.54 3.35
CA PHE A 532 -1.11 22.16 3.02
C PHE A 532 -0.22 21.66 1.88
N GLU A 533 0.22 20.41 1.99
CA GLU A 533 0.80 19.66 0.88
C GLU A 533 -0.33 19.05 0.03
N PHE A 534 -0.34 19.31 -1.28
CA PHE A 534 -1.39 18.84 -2.18
C PHE A 534 -0.92 17.57 -2.87
N ILE A 535 -1.67 16.49 -2.69
CA ILE A 535 -1.39 15.19 -3.27
C ILE A 535 -2.48 14.89 -4.28
N GLU A 536 -2.10 14.88 -5.55
CA GLU A 536 -3.00 14.58 -6.64
C GLU A 536 -3.34 13.10 -6.67
N ARG A 537 -4.63 12.79 -6.85
CA ARG A 537 -5.18 11.45 -7.01
C ARG A 537 -5.98 11.41 -8.31
N MET A 538 -5.31 10.99 -9.38
CA MET A 538 -5.92 10.76 -10.69
C MET A 538 -6.58 9.38 -10.74
N PRO A 539 -7.50 9.14 -11.71
CA PRO A 539 -7.98 7.79 -12.00
C PRO A 539 -6.82 6.84 -12.29
N ASP A 540 -6.98 5.59 -11.87
CA ASP A 540 -5.93 4.58 -11.98
C ASP A 540 -6.58 3.29 -12.51
N ALA A 541 -6.32 2.99 -13.78
CA ALA A 541 -6.88 1.84 -14.47
C ALA A 541 -6.23 0.53 -14.01
N ASP A 542 -5.01 0.57 -13.47
CA ASP A 542 -4.33 -0.64 -12.97
C ASP A 542 -5.08 -1.22 -11.76
N ILE A 543 -5.69 -0.37 -10.93
CA ILE A 543 -6.56 -0.81 -9.81
C ILE A 543 -7.76 -1.62 -10.33
N ILE A 544 -8.40 -1.18 -11.42
CA ILE A 544 -9.50 -1.93 -12.03
C ILE A 544 -8.99 -3.26 -12.58
N ARG A 545 -7.83 -3.25 -13.25
CA ARG A 545 -7.24 -4.46 -13.83
C ARG A 545 -6.92 -5.52 -12.75
N ASP A 546 -6.49 -5.08 -11.58
CA ASP A 546 -6.16 -5.96 -10.45
C ASP A 546 -7.39 -6.46 -9.67
N GLU A 547 -8.40 -5.60 -9.45
CA GLU A 547 -9.56 -5.90 -8.59
C GLU A 547 -10.76 -6.47 -9.36
N VAL A 548 -10.94 -6.11 -10.64
CA VAL A 548 -12.09 -6.49 -11.47
C VAL A 548 -11.64 -7.36 -12.65
N GLY A 549 -10.65 -6.90 -13.41
CA GLY A 549 -10.20 -7.54 -14.64
C GLY A 549 -11.26 -7.51 -15.75
N GLU A 550 -11.37 -8.62 -16.50
CA GLU A 550 -12.29 -8.76 -17.63
C GLU A 550 -13.68 -9.24 -17.22
N ILE A 551 -14.72 -8.67 -17.84
CA ILE A 551 -16.12 -9.13 -17.74
C ILE A 551 -16.60 -9.50 -19.14
N ASP A 552 -17.00 -10.76 -19.32
CA ASP A 552 -17.47 -11.31 -20.61
C ASP A 552 -16.52 -10.99 -21.80
N GLY A 553 -15.21 -11.03 -21.54
CA GLY A 553 -14.15 -10.78 -22.52
C GLY A 553 -13.87 -9.30 -22.81
N ILE A 554 -14.41 -8.39 -22.00
CA ILE A 554 -14.17 -6.95 -22.09
C ILE A 554 -13.30 -6.51 -20.90
N GLU A 555 -12.12 -5.96 -21.19
CA GLU A 555 -11.23 -5.38 -20.19
C GLU A 555 -11.79 -4.03 -19.69
N ILE A 556 -12.23 -3.98 -18.44
CA ILE A 556 -12.89 -2.81 -17.86
C ILE A 556 -11.90 -1.65 -17.65
N ALA A 557 -10.62 -1.96 -17.42
CA ALA A 557 -9.58 -0.95 -17.31
C ALA A 557 -9.47 -0.11 -18.60
N ASP A 558 -9.62 -0.75 -19.77
CA ASP A 558 -9.53 -0.09 -21.07
C ASP A 558 -10.74 0.83 -21.32
N ILE A 559 -11.94 0.43 -20.86
CA ILE A 559 -13.13 1.29 -20.90
C ILE A 559 -12.88 2.59 -20.15
N LEU A 560 -12.39 2.50 -18.90
CA LEU A 560 -12.11 3.68 -18.09
C LEU A 560 -11.12 4.61 -18.80
N GLN A 561 -10.03 4.04 -19.34
CA GLN A 561 -8.98 4.80 -20.00
C GLN A 561 -9.50 5.53 -21.24
N VAL A 562 -10.17 4.82 -22.14
CA VAL A 562 -10.71 5.40 -23.38
C VAL A 562 -11.76 6.48 -23.09
N MET A 563 -12.64 6.25 -22.10
CA MET A 563 -13.61 7.26 -21.70
C MET A 563 -12.94 8.50 -21.12
N ASN A 564 -11.92 8.32 -20.27
CA ASN A 564 -11.18 9.44 -19.69
C ASN A 564 -10.41 10.24 -20.74
N ASP A 565 -9.79 9.58 -21.72
CA ASP A 565 -9.11 10.25 -22.83
C ASP A 565 -10.08 11.14 -23.63
N ARG A 566 -11.32 10.66 -23.86
CA ARG A 566 -12.37 11.45 -24.54
C ARG A 566 -12.87 12.61 -23.69
N ILE A 567 -13.10 12.38 -22.39
CA ILE A 567 -13.53 13.44 -21.47
C ILE A 567 -12.46 14.52 -21.36
N GLU A 568 -11.20 14.14 -21.21
CA GLU A 568 -10.08 15.08 -21.14
C GLU A 568 -9.95 15.90 -22.43
N PHE A 569 -10.19 15.29 -23.59
CA PHE A 569 -10.20 15.98 -24.88
C PHE A 569 -11.33 17.01 -25.00
N PHE A 570 -12.57 16.66 -24.62
CA PHE A 570 -13.73 17.54 -24.77
C PHE A 570 -13.92 18.54 -23.61
N TYR A 571 -13.28 18.29 -22.47
CA TYR A 571 -13.48 19.05 -21.24
C TYR A 571 -12.15 19.45 -20.61
N ASP A 572 -11.68 18.69 -19.61
CA ASP A 572 -10.37 18.84 -18.97
C ASP A 572 -10.06 17.57 -18.13
N ARG A 573 -8.83 17.48 -17.62
CA ARG A 573 -8.38 16.35 -16.79
C ARG A 573 -9.09 16.24 -15.44
N GLU A 574 -9.68 17.32 -14.93
CA GLU A 574 -10.30 17.38 -13.60
C GLU A 574 -11.71 16.74 -13.58
N HIS A 575 -12.29 16.53 -14.77
CA HIS A 575 -13.61 15.91 -14.95
C HIS A 575 -13.52 14.45 -15.38
N THR A 576 -12.33 13.84 -15.33
CA THR A 576 -12.17 12.42 -15.63
C THR A 576 -12.89 11.54 -14.61
N LEU A 577 -13.36 10.38 -15.03
CA LEU A 577 -14.01 9.39 -14.18
C LEU A 577 -12.97 8.66 -13.33
N GLY A 578 -13.22 8.54 -12.03
CA GLY A 578 -12.38 7.74 -11.16
C GLY A 578 -12.66 6.23 -11.21
N HIS A 579 -11.69 5.42 -10.80
CA HIS A 579 -11.80 3.96 -10.83
C HIS A 579 -12.93 3.41 -9.92
N ALA A 580 -13.34 4.14 -8.88
CA ALA A 580 -14.36 3.69 -7.94
C ALA A 580 -15.75 3.48 -8.57
N PHE A 581 -16.04 4.08 -9.73
CA PHE A 581 -17.29 3.82 -10.46
C PHE A 581 -17.42 2.36 -10.90
N PHE A 582 -16.29 1.73 -11.19
CA PHE A 582 -16.19 0.37 -11.71
C PHE A 582 -15.72 -0.64 -10.66
N LEU A 583 -15.48 -0.23 -9.41
CA LEU A 583 -15.15 -1.18 -8.35
C LEU A 583 -16.41 -1.94 -7.89
N ASN A 584 -16.24 -3.22 -7.55
CA ASN A 584 -17.30 -4.13 -7.12
C ASN A 584 -18.36 -4.47 -8.19
N ILE A 585 -17.98 -4.50 -9.46
CA ILE A 585 -18.81 -5.07 -10.53
C ILE A 585 -18.26 -6.43 -10.93
N SER A 586 -19.16 -7.34 -11.28
CA SER A 586 -18.84 -8.72 -11.65
C SER A 586 -19.62 -9.22 -12.87
N THR A 587 -20.66 -8.48 -13.29
CA THR A 587 -21.54 -8.86 -14.40
C THR A 587 -21.79 -7.68 -15.35
N ILE A 588 -22.11 -7.98 -16.61
CA ILE A 588 -22.50 -6.97 -17.62
C ILE A 588 -23.71 -6.15 -17.17
N LYS A 589 -24.66 -6.77 -16.46
CA LYS A 589 -25.84 -6.08 -15.94
C LYS A 589 -25.49 -5.03 -14.87
N GLU A 590 -24.52 -5.32 -14.02
CA GLU A 590 -24.00 -4.35 -13.06
C GLU A 590 -23.27 -3.21 -13.77
N LEU A 591 -22.48 -3.53 -14.81
CA LEU A 591 -21.84 -2.53 -15.66
C LEU A 591 -22.87 -1.61 -16.35
N GLN A 592 -23.94 -2.18 -16.91
CA GLN A 592 -25.06 -1.42 -17.49
C GLN A 592 -25.69 -0.48 -16.47
N SER A 593 -25.95 -0.99 -15.26
CA SER A 593 -26.48 -0.18 -14.17
C SER A 593 -25.54 0.97 -13.77
N VAL A 594 -24.21 0.78 -13.83
CA VAL A 594 -23.23 1.84 -13.59
C VAL A 594 -23.31 2.93 -14.66
N TYR A 595 -23.44 2.54 -15.93
CA TYR A 595 -23.59 3.50 -17.02
C TYR A 595 -24.87 4.33 -16.88
N GLU A 596 -26.01 3.66 -16.71
CA GLU A 596 -27.33 4.30 -16.71
C GLU A 596 -27.56 5.19 -15.49
N ASN A 597 -27.07 4.77 -14.32
CA ASN A 597 -27.40 5.43 -13.06
C ASN A 597 -26.27 6.32 -12.51
N LYS A 598 -25.05 6.19 -13.01
CA LYS A 598 -23.89 6.96 -12.50
C LYS A 598 -23.17 7.74 -13.59
N ILE A 599 -22.70 7.06 -14.64
CA ILE A 599 -21.83 7.70 -15.65
C ILE A 599 -22.63 8.66 -16.53
N ILE A 600 -23.72 8.23 -17.14
CA ILE A 600 -24.53 9.07 -18.04
C ILE A 600 -25.05 10.32 -17.30
N PRO A 601 -25.66 10.22 -16.10
CA PRO A 601 -26.08 11.40 -15.34
C PRO A 601 -24.93 12.37 -15.03
N LEU A 602 -23.74 11.85 -14.72
CA LEU A 602 -22.56 12.69 -14.47
C LEU A 602 -22.11 13.42 -15.74
N LEU A 603 -22.10 12.74 -16.90
CA LEU A 603 -21.80 13.37 -18.17
C LEU A 603 -22.85 14.42 -18.58
N GLN A 604 -24.12 14.22 -18.22
CA GLN A 604 -25.17 15.23 -18.41
C GLN A 604 -24.91 16.50 -17.58
N GLU A 605 -24.29 16.36 -16.41
CA GLU A 605 -23.86 17.50 -15.59
C GLU A 605 -22.64 18.20 -16.21
N TYR A 606 -21.66 17.45 -16.71
CA TYR A 606 -20.44 18.01 -17.30
C TYR A 606 -20.72 18.73 -18.62
N PHE A 607 -21.49 18.10 -19.50
CA PHE A 607 -21.85 18.60 -20.83
C PHE A 607 -23.29 19.11 -20.84
N TYR A 608 -23.56 20.11 -19.98
CA TYR A 608 -24.89 20.70 -19.84
C TYR A 608 -25.47 21.14 -21.19
N GLU A 609 -26.62 20.57 -21.57
CA GLU A 609 -27.33 20.76 -22.85
C GLU A 609 -26.58 20.33 -24.13
N ASP A 610 -25.40 19.72 -24.02
CA ASP A 610 -24.56 19.30 -25.16
C ASP A 610 -24.51 17.77 -25.28
N TYR A 611 -25.65 17.19 -25.67
CA TYR A 611 -25.79 15.73 -25.83
C TYR A 611 -24.96 15.16 -26.97
N GLU A 612 -24.53 15.97 -27.94
CA GLU A 612 -23.60 15.55 -29.00
C GLU A 612 -22.24 15.19 -28.41
N LYS A 613 -21.72 16.00 -27.47
CA LYS A 613 -20.49 15.66 -26.76
C LYS A 613 -20.64 14.43 -25.88
N ILE A 614 -21.78 14.26 -25.21
CA ILE A 614 -22.03 13.05 -24.41
C ILE A 614 -22.03 11.82 -25.33
N GLN A 615 -22.70 11.90 -26.49
CA GLN A 615 -22.71 10.83 -27.48
C GLN A 615 -21.30 10.50 -27.97
N ALA A 616 -20.48 11.53 -28.23
CA ALA A 616 -19.10 11.37 -28.67
C ALA A 616 -18.20 10.75 -27.59
N VAL A 617 -18.34 11.16 -26.32
CA VAL A 617 -17.60 10.56 -25.19
C VAL A 617 -17.94 9.09 -25.02
N LEU A 618 -19.23 8.76 -25.10
CA LEU A 618 -19.70 7.38 -25.03
C LEU A 618 -19.39 6.57 -26.31
N ASN A 619 -18.93 7.20 -27.39
CA ASN A 619 -18.85 6.61 -28.72
C ASN A 619 -20.11 5.82 -29.11
N ASP A 620 -21.26 6.43 -28.83
CA ASP A 620 -22.59 5.86 -29.10
C ASP A 620 -22.99 6.09 -30.57
N ILE A 621 -22.23 5.48 -31.48
CA ILE A 621 -22.39 5.62 -32.93
C ILE A 621 -23.78 5.18 -33.40
N ASN A 622 -24.33 4.16 -32.75
CA ASN A 622 -25.62 3.55 -33.11
C ASN A 622 -26.81 4.25 -32.44
N GLY A 623 -26.58 5.25 -31.59
CA GLY A 623 -27.63 5.96 -30.85
C GLY A 623 -28.41 5.06 -29.91
N ILE A 624 -27.71 4.13 -29.24
CA ILE A 624 -28.26 3.16 -28.28
C ILE A 624 -28.78 3.90 -27.04
N TYR A 625 -27.99 4.84 -26.50
CA TYR A 625 -28.36 5.67 -25.37
C TYR A 625 -28.81 7.07 -25.78
N ILE A 626 -28.14 7.68 -26.76
CA ILE A 626 -28.40 9.06 -27.18
C ILE A 626 -28.84 9.06 -28.64
N LYS A 627 -30.13 9.32 -28.84
CA LYS A 627 -30.72 9.35 -30.18
C LYS A 627 -31.00 10.78 -30.61
N ARG A 628 -30.55 11.13 -31.83
CA ARG A 628 -30.96 12.35 -32.51
C ARG A 628 -32.37 12.18 -33.09
N GLU A 629 -33.29 13.02 -32.67
CA GLU A 629 -34.66 13.09 -33.18
C GLU A 629 -34.92 14.45 -33.82
N SER A 630 -35.23 14.45 -35.11
CA SER A 630 -35.72 15.65 -35.80
C SER A 630 -37.21 15.80 -35.50
N LYS A 631 -37.59 16.78 -34.69
CA LYS A 631 -39.00 17.13 -34.51
C LYS A 631 -39.48 17.95 -35.70
N GLN A 632 -40.33 17.36 -36.53
CA GLN A 632 -41.09 18.14 -37.51
C GLN A 632 -42.05 19.08 -36.75
N SER A 633 -41.82 20.38 -36.85
CA SER A 633 -42.62 21.43 -36.20
C SER A 633 -44.05 21.55 -36.74
N ILE A 634 -44.34 20.86 -37.85
CA ILE A 634 -45.50 21.04 -38.73
C ILE A 634 -46.86 20.79 -38.02
N ASN A 635 -46.89 20.10 -36.87
CA ASN A 635 -48.14 19.78 -36.16
C ASN A 635 -48.19 20.24 -34.68
N LEU A 636 -47.19 20.98 -34.19
CA LEU A 636 -47.13 21.39 -32.77
C LEU A 636 -47.71 22.78 -32.52
N PHE A 637 -47.67 23.66 -33.52
CA PHE A 637 -48.07 25.05 -33.40
C PHE A 637 -48.92 25.47 -34.60
N ASP A 638 -49.88 26.36 -34.34
CA ASP A 638 -50.70 26.97 -35.38
C ASP A 638 -49.82 27.76 -36.37
N SER A 639 -50.20 27.72 -37.65
CA SER A 639 -49.56 28.45 -38.76
C SER A 639 -49.24 29.93 -38.48
N LYS A 640 -50.01 30.60 -37.59
CA LYS A 640 -49.73 31.98 -37.17
C LYS A 640 -48.42 32.17 -36.41
N PHE A 641 -47.83 31.10 -35.88
CA PHE A 641 -46.56 31.10 -35.16
C PHE A 641 -45.38 30.60 -36.02
N ALA A 642 -45.58 30.36 -37.33
CA ALA A 642 -44.54 29.84 -38.22
C ALA A 642 -43.24 30.67 -38.21
N ASN A 643 -43.36 32.00 -38.09
CA ASN A 643 -42.20 32.91 -38.05
C ASN A 643 -41.37 32.82 -36.75
N LEU A 644 -41.91 32.23 -35.67
CA LEU A 644 -41.16 31.99 -34.42
C LEU A 644 -40.39 30.66 -34.46
N ILE A 645 -40.65 29.81 -35.45
CA ILE A 645 -40.18 28.42 -35.51
C ILE A 645 -39.00 28.27 -36.47
N SER A 646 -38.86 29.15 -37.46
CA SER A 646 -37.80 29.09 -38.49
C SER A 646 -36.38 29.19 -37.94
N ASP A 647 -36.22 29.79 -36.76
CA ASP A 647 -34.91 30.09 -36.17
C ASP A 647 -34.46 29.05 -35.13
N TYR A 648 -35.29 28.06 -34.82
CA TYR A 648 -34.98 27.02 -33.85
C TYR A 648 -34.54 25.73 -34.53
N ASP A 649 -33.35 25.26 -34.15
CA ASP A 649 -32.82 23.95 -34.55
C ASP A 649 -33.82 22.85 -34.14
N THR A 650 -34.26 22.05 -35.11
CA THR A 650 -35.32 21.05 -34.93
C THR A 650 -34.81 19.73 -34.36
N ASP A 651 -33.49 19.58 -34.29
CA ASP A 651 -32.86 18.37 -33.78
C ASP A 651 -32.77 18.42 -32.27
N ARG A 652 -33.34 17.39 -31.63
CA ARG A 652 -33.25 17.18 -30.19
C ARG A 652 -32.63 15.84 -29.93
N PHE A 653 -31.80 15.77 -28.90
CA PHE A 653 -31.26 14.52 -28.41
C PHE A 653 -32.14 13.98 -27.29
N VAL A 654 -32.44 12.69 -27.34
CA VAL A 654 -33.27 12.00 -26.35
C VAL A 654 -32.48 10.84 -25.77
N LEU A 655 -32.51 10.74 -24.43
CA LEU A 655 -31.92 9.61 -23.71
C LEU A 655 -32.88 8.41 -23.73
N LYS A 656 -32.42 7.25 -24.19
CA LYS A 656 -33.18 5.99 -24.11
C LYS A 656 -32.98 5.36 -22.73
N THR A 657 -34.08 4.98 -22.07
CA THR A 657 -34.06 4.44 -20.69
C THR A 657 -34.28 2.93 -20.60
N ASN A 658 -34.60 2.26 -21.72
CA ASN A 658 -34.85 0.81 -21.79
C ASN A 658 -33.92 0.16 -22.82
N VAL A 659 -32.63 0.13 -22.51
CA VAL A 659 -31.63 -0.57 -23.34
C VAL A 659 -31.61 -2.04 -22.93
N SER A 660 -31.74 -2.95 -23.90
CA SER A 660 -31.65 -4.39 -23.64
C SER A 660 -30.20 -4.84 -23.42
N ASP A 661 -30.00 -5.96 -22.73
CA ASP A 661 -28.66 -6.52 -22.46
C ASP A 661 -27.85 -6.73 -23.77
N GLU A 662 -28.50 -7.17 -24.85
CA GLU A 662 -27.89 -7.36 -26.18
C GLU A 662 -27.44 -6.03 -26.81
N GLU A 663 -28.29 -4.99 -26.73
CA GLU A 663 -27.94 -3.64 -27.19
C GLU A 663 -26.79 -3.07 -26.36
N PHE A 664 -26.77 -3.32 -25.05
CA PHE A 664 -25.72 -2.83 -24.17
C PHE A 664 -24.36 -3.47 -24.45
N VAL A 665 -24.32 -4.78 -24.74
CA VAL A 665 -23.07 -5.46 -25.12
C VAL A 665 -22.50 -4.87 -26.43
N GLN A 666 -23.36 -4.60 -27.42
CA GLN A 666 -22.94 -3.95 -28.67
C GLN A 666 -22.40 -2.54 -28.41
N PHE A 667 -23.07 -1.78 -27.52
CA PHE A 667 -22.63 -0.46 -27.10
C PHE A 667 -21.24 -0.50 -26.45
N ILE A 668 -21.02 -1.38 -25.47
CA ILE A 668 -19.73 -1.45 -24.77
C ILE A 668 -18.58 -1.85 -25.71
N GLN A 669 -18.83 -2.74 -26.67
CA GLN A 669 -17.85 -3.09 -27.68
C GLN A 669 -17.48 -1.87 -28.55
N SER A 670 -18.44 -1.01 -28.91
CA SER A 670 -18.14 0.23 -29.63
C SER A 670 -17.41 1.25 -28.76
N VAL A 671 -17.57 1.23 -27.43
CA VAL A 671 -16.80 2.12 -26.55
C VAL A 671 -15.30 1.84 -26.66
N VAL A 672 -14.89 0.57 -26.67
CA VAL A 672 -13.47 0.14 -26.64
C VAL A 672 -12.83 0.18 -28.04
N VAL A 673 -13.57 -0.20 -29.09
CA VAL A 673 -13.06 -0.17 -30.47
C VAL A 673 -13.16 1.26 -31.00
N GLY A 674 -12.03 1.99 -31.03
CA GLY A 674 -11.93 3.23 -31.80
C GLY A 674 -12.31 2.94 -33.26
N GLY A 675 -13.34 3.63 -33.76
CA GLY A 675 -13.81 3.42 -35.14
C GLY A 675 -12.65 3.60 -36.13
N GLU A 676 -12.62 2.71 -37.14
CA GLU A 676 -11.71 2.81 -38.29
C GLU A 676 -11.77 4.17 -38.99
#